data_AF-A0A5C6V931-F1
#
_entry.id   AF-A0A5C6V931-F1
#
_cell.length_a   1.000
_cell.length_b   1.000
_cell.length_c   1.000
_cell.angle_alpha   90.00
_cell.angle_beta   90.00
_cell.angle_gamma   90.00
#
_symmetry.space_group_name_H-M   'P 1'
#
loop_
_entity.id
_entity.type
_entity.pdbx_description
1 polymer ?
#
loop_
_entity_poly.entity_id
_entity_poly.type
_entity_poly.pdbx_seq_one_letter_code
_entity_poly.pdbx_strand_id
1 'polypeptide(L)'
;MGNNFELINRELSWLAFNDRVLQEAADKSVPVIERVKFLGIFSNNLDEFFKVRVATLNRIVNFGVEARNYLEMDPEECLEIIQSTVIKLQSKFEKIYEGLLDELREDNIIMLNEKQLTPDQLLFVRKYFTEKVRPNIVPIMLDKRKRFPTVKDKMIYLAIKMHRENKAPDYALVELPTDVLPRFLVLPPQGGRRYVMMLDDVIRASLPDIFNIFDYEDFEAYTIKLTRDAELDIEEDVSKSFMDKLESSIENRKKGQFVRFVYDATIPDDLFDFLLKKLKLRQTQNLIPGGRYHNFKDFMGFPNLGLKDFVNPPMPPLKHRHLDKYKSMFKAISEKDSLLTYPFQSFNYVIDLLREAAIDPKVTAIRINLYRVAKNSKIINALISAAKNHKKVEVVLELQARFDEKNNLYWSSKLQEEGVKVLFGVNGLKVHSKLILIERKEDKKVKYYAHIGTGNFHEGNAKLYTDYSLLTADQRIATEVNRVFNFLRENYKIGPFEHLLVSPFSTRSKMVELIHNEIEQVKQGKEGYIYLKLNNLQDRDMIIELYKASQAGVKIVGVVRGICSLIPGVPGMSENITIVSVIDRFLEHTRLMIFGNGGDEQFYLGSADWMTRNLDRRVEVTAPVYDPIIKKVLKETFMIYVKDNVKARIIDKNQYNLYVSNQGESRVRAQYEVYDYFKNRLGEEVPDKEFAEI
;
A
#
# COMPACT_ATOMS: atom_id res chain seq x y z
N MET A 1 14.27 -2.18 39.05
CA MET A 1 15.04 -1.69 37.89
C MET A 1 14.13 -1.85 36.68
N GLY A 2 13.65 -0.75 36.09
CA GLY A 2 12.73 -0.84 34.95
C GLY A 2 13.47 -1.41 33.75
N ASN A 3 13.04 -2.57 33.23
CA ASN A 3 13.57 -3.10 31.99
C ASN A 3 13.34 -2.06 30.89
N ASN A 4 14.40 -1.45 30.38
CA ASN A 4 14.32 -0.50 29.27
C ASN A 4 14.21 -1.31 27.97
N PHE A 5 12.97 -1.61 27.55
CA PHE A 5 12.71 -2.37 26.33
C PHE A 5 13.13 -1.56 25.09
N GLU A 6 13.95 -2.18 24.24
CA GLU A 6 14.46 -1.59 23.01
C GLU A 6 13.47 -1.79 21.85
N LEU A 7 13.31 -0.76 21.02
CA LEU A 7 12.47 -0.77 19.82
C LEU A 7 13.25 -0.20 18.63
N ILE A 8 12.90 -0.64 17.43
CA ILE A 8 13.42 -0.09 16.18
C ILE A 8 12.59 1.12 15.77
N ASN A 9 13.28 2.23 15.47
CA ASN A 9 12.65 3.41 14.89
C ASN A 9 11.85 3.03 13.62
N ARG A 10 10.59 3.45 13.58
CA ARG A 10 9.64 3.04 12.54
C ARG A 10 10.02 3.50 11.12
N GLU A 11 10.72 4.63 10.96
CA GLU A 11 11.18 5.13 9.67
C GLU A 11 12.31 4.24 9.12
N LEU A 12 13.22 3.79 10.00
CA LEU A 12 14.27 2.84 9.64
C LEU A 12 13.69 1.46 9.28
N SER A 13 12.72 0.99 10.08
CA SER A 13 11.98 -0.24 9.79
C SER A 13 11.21 -0.14 8.45
N TRP A 14 10.68 1.03 8.11
CA TRP A 14 10.05 1.27 6.80
C TRP A 14 11.06 1.18 5.65
N LEU A 15 12.27 1.74 5.81
CA LEU A 15 13.33 1.65 4.79
C LEU A 15 13.77 0.19 4.59
N ALA A 16 13.87 -0.59 5.67
CA ALA A 16 14.13 -2.02 5.59
C ALA A 16 13.02 -2.78 4.85
N PHE A 17 11.75 -2.42 5.05
CA PHE A 17 10.64 -2.94 4.25
C PHE A 17 10.83 -2.62 2.76
N ASN A 18 11.17 -1.38 2.40
CA ASN A 18 11.34 -1.03 0.99
C ASN A 18 12.59 -1.70 0.39
N ASP A 19 13.62 -2.00 1.19
CA ASP A 19 14.75 -2.84 0.74
C ASP A 19 14.30 -4.26 0.39
N ARG A 20 13.35 -4.87 1.12
CA ARG A 20 12.76 -6.17 0.72
C ARG A 20 12.02 -6.08 -0.62
N VAL A 21 11.38 -4.95 -0.93
CA VAL A 21 10.79 -4.71 -2.26
C VAL A 21 11.89 -4.67 -3.33
N LEU A 22 13.03 -4.06 -3.02
CA LEU A 22 14.18 -4.02 -3.93
C LEU A 22 14.84 -5.41 -4.11
N GLN A 23 14.81 -6.27 -3.08
CA GLN A 23 15.25 -7.66 -3.19
C GLN A 23 14.41 -8.45 -4.21
N GLU A 24 13.11 -8.19 -4.34
CA GLU A 24 12.29 -8.83 -5.39
C GLU A 24 12.72 -8.40 -6.80
N ALA A 25 13.18 -7.16 -6.98
CA ALA A 25 13.75 -6.73 -8.26
C ALA A 25 15.11 -7.41 -8.57
N ALA A 26 15.84 -7.85 -7.55
CA ALA A 26 17.11 -8.57 -7.70
C ALA A 26 16.94 -10.10 -7.85
N ASP A 27 15.81 -10.67 -7.43
CA ASP A 27 15.60 -12.10 -7.35
C ASP A 27 15.33 -12.73 -8.73
N LYS A 28 16.29 -13.50 -9.23
CA LYS A 28 16.21 -14.20 -10.54
C LYS A 28 15.05 -15.19 -10.66
N SER A 29 14.45 -15.63 -9.55
CA SER A 29 13.24 -16.47 -9.57
C SER A 29 11.97 -15.69 -9.95
N VAL A 30 12.05 -14.35 -9.97
CA VAL A 30 10.98 -13.46 -10.42
C VAL A 30 11.16 -13.16 -11.92
N PRO A 31 10.09 -13.27 -12.73
CA PRO A 31 10.17 -12.94 -14.16
C PRO A 31 10.68 -11.53 -14.41
N VAL A 32 11.48 -11.34 -15.45
CA VAL A 32 12.26 -10.09 -15.65
C VAL A 32 11.39 -8.83 -15.74
N ILE A 33 10.22 -8.88 -16.39
CA ILE A 33 9.32 -7.71 -16.43
C ILE A 33 8.72 -7.43 -15.05
N GLU A 34 8.47 -8.45 -14.24
CA GLU A 34 7.97 -8.26 -12.87
C GLU A 34 9.05 -7.64 -11.98
N ARG A 35 10.32 -7.99 -12.18
CA ARG A 35 11.46 -7.32 -11.52
C ARG A 35 11.57 -5.85 -11.89
N VAL A 36 11.39 -5.52 -13.18
CA VAL A 36 11.31 -4.13 -13.67
C VAL A 36 10.14 -3.38 -12.99
N LYS A 37 8.98 -4.01 -12.81
CA LYS A 37 7.88 -3.41 -12.05
C LYS A 37 8.22 -3.23 -10.57
N PHE A 38 8.95 -4.14 -9.94
CA PHE A 38 9.40 -4.00 -8.55
C PHE A 38 10.35 -2.80 -8.36
N LEU A 39 11.21 -2.48 -9.34
CA LEU A 39 11.94 -1.21 -9.33
C LEU A 39 10.99 0.00 -9.32
N GLY A 40 9.91 -0.07 -10.08
CA GLY A 40 8.87 0.95 -10.05
C GLY A 40 8.12 1.04 -8.72
N ILE A 41 7.77 -0.10 -8.11
CA ILE A 41 7.12 -0.14 -6.79
C ILE A 41 8.06 0.46 -5.73
N PHE A 42 9.33 0.08 -5.73
CA PHE A 42 10.36 0.62 -4.83
C PHE A 42 10.45 2.15 -4.94
N SER A 43 10.52 2.68 -6.17
CA SER A 43 10.61 4.11 -6.45
C SER A 43 9.34 4.86 -6.00
N ASN A 44 8.17 4.30 -6.28
CA ASN A 44 6.89 4.88 -5.86
C ASN A 44 6.76 4.93 -4.33
N ASN A 45 7.15 3.86 -3.65
CA ASN A 45 7.14 3.82 -2.19
C ASN A 45 8.07 4.88 -1.61
N LEU A 46 9.28 5.01 -2.16
CA LEU A 46 10.27 5.98 -1.70
C LEU A 46 9.78 7.42 -1.91
N ASP A 47 9.13 7.72 -3.04
CA ASP A 47 8.48 9.02 -3.26
C ASP A 47 7.48 9.37 -2.15
N GLU A 48 6.61 8.43 -1.79
CA GLU A 48 5.61 8.63 -0.72
C GLU A 48 6.27 8.75 0.66
N PHE A 49 7.36 8.03 0.93
CA PHE A 49 8.15 8.18 2.15
C PHE A 49 8.72 9.60 2.31
N PHE A 50 9.33 10.15 1.26
CA PHE A 50 9.85 11.51 1.31
C PHE A 50 8.74 12.56 1.46
N LYS A 51 7.64 12.37 0.72
CA LYS A 51 6.52 13.31 0.69
C LYS A 51 5.81 13.42 2.04
N VAL A 52 5.70 12.31 2.76
CA VAL A 52 4.96 12.24 4.03
C VAL A 52 5.91 12.23 5.21
N ARG A 53 6.74 11.19 5.37
CA ARG A 53 7.49 10.95 6.61
C ARG A 53 8.67 11.89 6.77
N VAL A 54 9.50 12.03 5.74
CA VAL A 54 10.66 12.94 5.79
C VAL A 54 10.18 14.41 5.89
N ALA A 55 9.06 14.75 5.25
CA ALA A 55 8.44 16.06 5.40
C ALA A 55 8.00 16.31 6.86
N THR A 56 7.35 15.34 7.51
CA THR A 56 6.98 15.44 8.94
C THR A 56 8.22 15.61 9.82
N LEU A 57 9.26 14.78 9.66
CA LEU A 57 10.50 14.89 10.42
C LEU A 57 11.17 16.25 10.27
N ASN A 58 11.28 16.77 9.05
CA ASN A 58 11.82 18.11 8.81
C ASN A 58 11.01 19.20 9.52
N ARG A 59 9.68 19.09 9.58
CA ARG A 59 8.83 20.05 10.30
C ARG A 59 9.07 19.98 11.81
N ILE A 60 9.22 18.78 12.36
CA ILE A 60 9.55 18.55 13.77
C ILE A 60 10.89 19.20 14.12
N VAL A 61 11.95 18.98 13.33
CA VAL A 61 13.27 19.63 13.52
C VAL A 61 13.11 21.15 13.57
N ASN A 62 12.35 21.71 12.63
CA ASN A 62 12.11 23.15 12.54
C ASN A 62 11.30 23.74 13.72
N PHE A 63 10.56 22.91 14.46
CA PHE A 63 9.74 23.33 15.61
C PHE A 63 10.58 23.44 16.91
N GLY A 64 11.75 22.78 16.97
CA GLY A 64 12.72 22.94 18.05
C GLY A 64 12.60 21.95 19.22
N VAL A 65 13.32 22.24 20.31
CA VAL A 65 13.69 21.30 21.39
C VAL A 65 12.51 20.62 22.08
N GLU A 66 11.34 21.27 22.19
CA GLU A 66 10.14 20.67 22.83
C GLU A 66 9.65 19.40 22.11
N ALA A 67 9.92 19.27 20.81
CA ALA A 67 9.52 18.12 19.99
C ALA A 67 10.34 16.85 20.28
N ARG A 68 11.60 17.01 20.72
CA ARG A 68 12.54 15.91 20.97
C ARG A 68 12.08 14.99 22.10
N ASN A 69 11.31 15.51 23.06
CA ASN A 69 10.80 14.76 24.20
C ASN A 69 9.71 13.72 23.83
N TYR A 70 9.15 13.80 22.62
CA TYR A 70 8.05 12.93 22.17
C TYR A 70 8.49 11.88 21.15
N LEU A 71 9.79 11.78 20.86
CA LEU A 71 10.32 10.94 19.79
C LEU A 71 11.32 9.93 20.34
N GLU A 72 11.34 8.74 19.75
CA GLU A 72 12.21 7.63 20.18
C GLU A 72 13.68 7.85 19.78
N MET A 73 13.93 8.75 18.84
CA MET A 73 15.24 9.10 18.29
C MET A 73 15.26 10.60 18.01
N ASP A 74 16.44 11.22 18.11
CA ASP A 74 16.59 12.62 17.70
C ASP A 74 16.24 12.77 16.20
N PRO A 75 15.37 13.72 15.82
CA PRO A 75 14.94 13.85 14.43
C PRO A 75 16.05 14.20 13.44
N GLU A 76 17.09 14.93 13.87
CA GLU A 76 18.23 15.27 13.02
C GLU A 76 19.07 14.02 12.78
N GLU A 77 19.38 13.27 13.84
CA GLU A 77 20.05 11.96 13.75
C GLU A 77 19.27 10.98 12.85
N CYS A 78 17.95 10.91 13.01
CA CYS A 78 17.09 10.06 12.19
C CYS A 78 17.16 10.46 10.70
N LEU A 79 17.14 11.76 10.39
CA LEU A 79 17.27 12.26 9.01
C LEU A 79 18.64 11.93 8.40
N GLU A 80 19.73 12.00 9.17
CA GLU A 80 21.08 11.61 8.72
C GLU A 80 21.15 10.11 8.40
N ILE A 81 20.58 9.26 9.26
CA ILE A 81 20.52 7.81 9.02
C ILE A 81 19.64 7.50 7.81
N ILE A 82 18.50 8.17 7.66
CA ILE A 82 17.63 8.06 6.48
C ILE A 82 18.42 8.42 5.21
N GLN A 83 19.12 9.55 5.20
CA GLN A 83 19.87 10.00 4.02
C GLN A 83 20.94 8.98 3.63
N SER A 84 21.77 8.54 4.59
CA SER A 84 22.83 7.56 4.33
C SER A 84 22.27 6.20 3.86
N THR A 85 21.14 5.77 4.40
CA THR A 85 20.46 4.53 4.00
C THR A 85 19.88 4.63 2.59
N VAL A 86 19.23 5.76 2.27
CA VAL A 86 18.66 6.00 0.93
C VAL A 86 19.74 6.02 -0.14
N ILE A 87 20.91 6.63 0.12
CA ILE A 87 22.04 6.60 -0.81
C ILE A 87 22.50 5.16 -1.10
N LYS A 88 22.62 4.32 -0.05
CA LYS A 88 22.98 2.90 -0.22
C LYS A 88 21.94 2.14 -1.05
N LEU A 89 20.64 2.37 -0.78
CA LEU A 89 19.56 1.74 -1.53
C LEU A 89 19.51 2.21 -2.98
N GLN A 90 19.81 3.49 -3.26
CA GLN A 90 19.89 4.03 -4.60
C GLN A 90 21.03 3.41 -5.41
N SER A 91 22.21 3.23 -4.80
CA SER A 91 23.32 2.52 -5.44
C SER A 91 22.98 1.05 -5.73
N LYS A 92 22.30 0.38 -4.80
CA LYS A 92 21.80 -0.99 -5.01
C LYS A 92 20.77 -1.04 -6.15
N PHE A 93 19.86 -0.07 -6.21
CA PHE A 93 18.86 0.07 -7.26
C PHE A 93 19.51 0.20 -8.64
N GLU A 94 20.52 1.06 -8.78
CA GLU A 94 21.21 1.28 -10.06
C GLU A 94 21.89 0.01 -10.57
N LYS A 95 22.58 -0.72 -9.69
CA LYS A 95 23.20 -2.02 -10.05
C LYS A 95 22.17 -3.05 -10.51
N ILE A 96 21.02 -3.14 -9.84
CA ILE A 96 19.94 -4.06 -10.25
C ILE A 96 19.37 -3.62 -11.59
N TYR A 97 19.14 -2.32 -11.78
CA TYR A 97 18.63 -1.78 -13.03
C TYR A 97 19.56 -2.07 -14.22
N GLU A 98 20.86 -1.84 -14.06
CA GLU A 98 21.86 -2.17 -15.09
C GLU A 98 21.87 -3.66 -15.42
N GLY A 99 21.86 -4.54 -14.40
CA GLY A 99 21.78 -5.99 -14.62
C GLY A 99 20.50 -6.42 -15.33
N LEU A 100 19.35 -5.79 -15.03
CA LEU A 100 18.09 -6.06 -15.75
C LEU A 100 18.15 -5.61 -17.21
N LEU A 101 18.82 -4.49 -17.51
CA LEU A 101 19.02 -4.06 -18.90
C LEU A 101 19.87 -5.08 -19.68
N ASP A 102 20.89 -5.66 -19.04
CA ASP A 102 21.73 -6.69 -19.66
C ASP A 102 20.94 -7.98 -19.93
N GLU A 103 20.15 -8.45 -18.96
CA GLU A 103 19.28 -9.62 -19.15
C GLU A 103 18.25 -9.39 -20.27
N LEU A 104 17.62 -8.22 -20.33
CA LEU A 104 16.72 -7.89 -21.43
C LEU A 104 17.45 -7.92 -22.79
N ARG A 105 18.71 -7.48 -22.85
CA ARG A 105 19.51 -7.53 -24.09
C ARG A 105 19.83 -8.96 -24.52
N GLU A 106 20.16 -9.86 -23.59
CA GLU A 106 20.38 -11.29 -23.87
C GLU A 106 19.14 -11.92 -24.53
N ASP A 107 17.96 -11.46 -24.13
CA ASP A 107 16.68 -11.88 -24.67
C ASP A 107 16.18 -11.06 -25.89
N ASN A 108 17.09 -10.33 -26.55
CA ASN A 108 16.83 -9.50 -27.73
C ASN A 108 15.82 -8.35 -27.52
N ILE A 109 15.67 -7.89 -26.27
CA ILE A 109 14.91 -6.69 -25.90
C ILE A 109 15.90 -5.56 -25.60
N ILE A 110 15.97 -4.61 -26.52
CA ILE A 110 16.96 -3.54 -26.48
C ILE A 110 16.28 -2.24 -26.05
N MET A 111 16.68 -1.73 -24.89
CA MET A 111 16.36 -0.36 -24.47
C MET A 111 17.28 0.62 -25.24
N LEU A 112 16.70 1.43 -26.12
CA LEU A 112 17.42 2.43 -26.92
C LEU A 112 17.30 3.82 -26.31
N ASN A 113 18.36 4.61 -26.43
CA ASN A 113 18.34 6.06 -26.27
C ASN A 113 18.41 6.78 -27.64
N GLU A 114 18.34 8.12 -27.63
CA GLU A 114 18.36 8.98 -28.81
C GLU A 114 19.62 8.84 -29.67
N LYS A 115 20.74 8.41 -29.08
CA LYS A 115 22.04 8.27 -29.76
C LYS A 115 22.22 6.91 -30.44
N GLN A 116 21.29 5.97 -30.23
CA GLN A 116 21.38 4.59 -30.69
C GLN A 116 20.37 4.25 -31.79
N LEU A 117 19.60 5.23 -32.27
CA LEU A 117 18.56 5.04 -33.28
C LEU A 117 19.17 4.85 -34.67
N THR A 118 18.61 3.90 -35.42
CA THR A 118 18.84 3.84 -36.87
C THR A 118 18.07 4.96 -37.60
N PRO A 119 18.39 5.28 -38.86
CA PRO A 119 17.64 6.29 -39.62
C PRO A 119 16.13 6.02 -39.68
N ASP A 120 15.72 4.77 -39.89
CA ASP A 120 14.30 4.39 -39.94
C ASP A 120 13.61 4.54 -38.57
N GLN A 121 14.30 4.15 -37.49
CA GLN A 121 13.79 4.33 -36.14
C GLN A 121 13.67 5.81 -35.77
N LEU A 122 14.63 6.65 -36.19
CA LEU A 122 14.58 8.10 -35.98
C LEU A 122 13.38 8.72 -36.70
N LEU A 123 13.09 8.31 -37.93
CA LEU A 123 11.89 8.75 -38.66
C LEU A 123 10.60 8.35 -37.93
N PHE A 124 10.53 7.12 -37.41
CA PHE A 124 9.40 6.65 -36.60
C PHE A 124 9.24 7.49 -35.32
N VAL A 125 10.34 7.73 -34.59
CA VAL A 125 10.35 8.51 -33.35
C VAL A 125 9.92 9.95 -33.61
N ARG A 126 10.43 10.60 -34.66
CA ARG A 126 10.04 11.98 -35.03
C ARG A 126 8.58 12.09 -35.46
N LYS A 127 8.06 11.08 -36.16
CA LYS A 127 6.63 11.01 -36.51
C LYS A 127 5.77 10.90 -35.25
N TYR A 128 6.11 9.96 -34.36
CA TYR A 128 5.41 9.80 -33.09
C TYR A 128 5.49 11.08 -32.25
N PHE A 129 6.66 11.71 -32.19
CA PHE A 129 6.85 12.98 -31.52
C PHE A 129 5.92 14.05 -32.07
N THR A 130 5.91 14.27 -33.39
CA THR A 130 5.10 15.31 -34.04
C THR A 130 3.60 15.10 -33.84
N GLU A 131 3.12 13.86 -33.99
CA GLU A 131 1.69 13.54 -33.95
C GLU A 131 1.13 13.39 -32.52
N LYS A 132 1.95 12.93 -31.57
CA LYS A 132 1.48 12.54 -30.22
C LYS A 132 2.15 13.32 -29.10
N VAL A 133 3.46 13.53 -29.14
CA VAL A 133 4.20 14.15 -28.02
C VAL A 133 4.15 15.67 -28.06
N ARG A 134 4.51 16.28 -29.20
CA ARG A 134 4.58 17.74 -29.42
C ARG A 134 3.31 18.48 -28.98
N PRO A 135 2.07 18.01 -29.26
CA PRO A 135 0.85 18.69 -28.81
C PRO A 135 0.69 18.76 -27.28
N ASN A 136 1.40 17.93 -26.54
CA ASN A 136 1.29 17.81 -25.08
C ASN A 136 2.46 18.46 -24.32
N ILE A 137 3.45 19.04 -25.02
CA ILE A 137 4.61 19.68 -24.40
C ILE A 137 4.64 21.18 -24.69
N VAL A 138 4.99 21.96 -23.66
CA VAL A 138 5.22 23.40 -23.76
C VAL A 138 6.54 23.71 -23.05
N PRO A 139 7.59 24.10 -23.77
CA PRO A 139 8.87 24.46 -23.16
C PRO A 139 8.74 25.73 -22.32
N ILE A 140 9.47 25.77 -21.20
CA ILE A 140 9.53 26.92 -20.30
C ILE A 140 10.96 27.48 -20.32
N MET A 141 11.14 28.63 -20.95
CA MET A 141 12.43 29.33 -20.96
C MET A 141 12.76 29.88 -19.57
N LEU A 142 13.99 29.63 -19.09
CA LEU A 142 14.46 30.06 -17.79
C LEU A 142 15.28 31.34 -17.90
N ASP A 143 14.79 32.41 -17.28
CA ASP A 143 15.42 33.72 -17.30
C ASP A 143 16.23 33.97 -16.01
N LYS A 144 17.44 34.56 -16.14
CA LYS A 144 18.35 34.83 -15.00
C LYS A 144 17.79 35.84 -13.98
N ARG A 145 16.92 36.77 -14.39
CA ARG A 145 16.32 37.82 -13.56
C ARG A 145 14.91 37.46 -13.05
N LYS A 146 14.14 36.68 -13.81
CA LYS A 146 12.77 36.28 -13.39
C LYS A 146 12.77 35.17 -12.33
N ARG A 147 11.62 35.00 -11.66
CA ARG A 147 11.41 33.90 -10.71
C ARG A 147 11.39 32.56 -11.46
N PHE A 148 11.80 31.50 -10.78
CA PHE A 148 11.68 30.14 -11.30
C PHE A 148 10.20 29.81 -11.53
N PRO A 149 9.83 29.15 -12.65
CA PRO A 149 8.45 28.81 -12.94
C PRO A 149 7.86 27.87 -11.89
N THR A 150 6.54 27.92 -11.74
CA THR A 150 5.84 26.95 -10.90
C THR A 150 5.81 25.60 -11.59
N VAL A 151 6.62 24.66 -11.11
CA VAL A 151 6.58 23.26 -11.55
C VAL A 151 5.45 22.49 -10.85
N LYS A 152 4.90 21.50 -11.54
CA LYS A 152 3.91 20.56 -10.97
C LYS A 152 4.61 19.58 -10.03
N ASP A 153 3.93 19.23 -8.94
CA ASP A 153 4.40 18.16 -8.04
C ASP A 153 4.35 16.80 -8.77
N LYS A 154 5.27 15.89 -8.45
CA LYS A 154 5.40 14.53 -9.03
C LYS A 154 5.73 14.43 -10.52
N MET A 155 5.88 15.55 -11.24
CA MET A 155 6.28 15.56 -12.64
C MET A 155 7.79 15.54 -12.82
N ILE A 156 8.21 15.02 -13.96
CA ILE A 156 9.59 14.98 -14.41
C ILE A 156 9.79 16.11 -15.39
N TYR A 157 10.93 16.78 -15.28
CA TYR A 157 11.35 17.78 -16.24
C TYR A 157 12.68 17.38 -16.85
N LEU A 158 12.88 17.68 -18.13
CA LEU A 158 14.20 17.81 -18.70
C LEU A 158 14.65 19.25 -18.56
N ALA A 159 15.72 19.47 -17.81
CA ALA A 159 16.47 20.72 -17.82
C ALA A 159 17.36 20.74 -19.05
N ILE A 160 17.05 21.65 -19.98
CA ILE A 160 17.72 21.77 -21.26
C ILE A 160 18.73 22.91 -21.18
N LYS A 161 19.95 22.66 -21.63
CA LYS A 161 20.99 23.65 -21.89
C LYS A 161 21.16 23.77 -23.39
N MET A 162 21.04 25.00 -23.90
CA MET A 162 21.04 25.30 -25.32
C MET A 162 22.18 26.25 -25.64
N HIS A 163 22.99 25.88 -26.62
CA HIS A 163 24.18 26.64 -27.01
C HIS A 163 23.94 27.44 -28.28
N ARG A 164 24.41 28.70 -28.26
CA ARG A 164 24.53 29.54 -29.45
C ARG A 164 25.98 29.96 -29.60
N GLU A 165 26.42 30.13 -30.84
CA GLU A 165 27.77 30.60 -31.15
C GLU A 165 28.11 31.88 -30.35
N ASN A 166 29.26 31.88 -29.67
CA ASN A 166 29.81 33.02 -28.93
C ASN A 166 28.88 33.67 -27.88
N LYS A 167 27.91 32.93 -27.34
CA LYS A 167 26.99 33.43 -26.29
C LYS A 167 26.94 32.49 -25.10
N ALA A 168 26.57 33.05 -23.94
CA ALA A 168 26.26 32.25 -22.77
C ALA A 168 25.07 31.31 -23.06
N PRO A 169 25.04 30.10 -22.47
CA PRO A 169 23.97 29.15 -22.71
C PRO A 169 22.63 29.69 -22.21
N ASP A 170 21.57 29.33 -22.94
CA ASP A 170 20.20 29.51 -22.50
C ASP A 170 19.71 28.22 -21.83
N TYR A 171 18.80 28.37 -20.86
CA TYR A 171 18.23 27.24 -20.14
C TYR A 171 16.72 27.16 -20.35
N ALA A 172 16.19 25.95 -20.43
CA ALA A 172 14.76 25.70 -20.50
C ALA A 172 14.36 24.47 -19.66
N LEU A 173 13.06 24.35 -19.38
CA LEU A 173 12.46 23.12 -18.86
C LEU A 173 11.46 22.59 -19.87
N VAL A 174 11.46 21.27 -20.06
CA VAL A 174 10.40 20.56 -20.78
C VAL A 174 9.77 19.56 -19.82
N GLU A 175 8.48 19.72 -19.54
CA GLU A 175 7.70 18.75 -18.74
C GLU A 175 7.44 17.49 -19.56
N LEU A 176 7.55 16.33 -18.92
CA LEU A 176 7.23 15.06 -19.57
C LEU A 176 5.74 14.73 -19.39
N PRO A 177 4.98 14.53 -20.49
CA PRO A 177 3.53 14.37 -20.44
C PRO A 177 3.10 12.93 -20.11
N THR A 178 3.63 12.37 -19.01
CA THR A 178 3.37 10.97 -18.60
C THR A 178 1.98 10.75 -17.99
N ASP A 179 1.22 11.82 -17.77
CA ASP A 179 -0.19 11.79 -17.35
C ASP A 179 -1.15 11.46 -18.50
N VAL A 180 -0.75 11.75 -19.74
CA VAL A 180 -1.56 11.53 -20.95
C VAL A 180 -0.91 10.58 -21.96
N LEU A 181 0.41 10.37 -21.89
CA LEU A 181 1.16 9.47 -22.78
C LEU A 181 1.88 8.36 -22.00
N PRO A 182 2.06 7.17 -22.60
CA PRO A 182 2.84 6.11 -21.98
C PRO A 182 4.32 6.52 -21.85
N ARG A 183 4.94 6.10 -20.74
CA ARG A 183 6.37 6.31 -20.48
C ARG A 183 7.29 5.60 -21.48
N PHE A 184 6.83 4.46 -21.99
CA PHE A 184 7.60 3.58 -22.87
C PHE A 184 6.99 3.59 -24.28
N LEU A 185 7.84 3.85 -25.28
CA LEU A 185 7.51 3.69 -26.69
C LEU A 185 8.11 2.36 -27.19
N VAL A 186 7.27 1.46 -27.68
CA VAL A 186 7.73 0.25 -28.39
C VAL A 186 7.96 0.62 -29.84
N LEU A 187 9.18 0.42 -30.34
CA LEU A 187 9.53 0.70 -31.74
C LEU A 187 9.27 -0.53 -32.62
N PRO A 188 9.16 -0.35 -33.95
CA PRO A 188 9.04 -1.47 -34.87
C PRO A 188 10.18 -2.49 -34.66
N PRO A 189 9.86 -3.80 -34.58
CA PRO A 189 10.88 -4.83 -34.43
C PRO A 189 11.74 -4.91 -35.70
N GLN A 190 13.03 -5.20 -35.54
CA GLN A 190 13.98 -5.34 -36.66
C GLN A 190 14.93 -6.49 -36.37
N GLY A 191 15.13 -7.39 -37.34
CA GLY A 191 16.07 -8.51 -37.22
C GLY A 191 15.80 -9.45 -36.03
N GLY A 192 14.52 -9.65 -35.68
CA GLY A 192 14.12 -10.46 -34.52
C GLY A 192 14.26 -9.77 -33.16
N ARG A 193 14.83 -8.55 -33.12
CA ARG A 193 14.97 -7.75 -31.90
C ARG A 193 13.75 -6.87 -31.67
N ARG A 194 13.44 -6.65 -30.40
CA ARG A 194 12.41 -5.72 -29.95
C ARG A 194 13.08 -4.53 -29.30
N TYR A 195 12.51 -3.36 -29.53
CA TYR A 195 13.11 -2.10 -29.13
C TYR A 195 12.12 -1.32 -28.29
N VAL A 196 12.58 -0.82 -27.16
CA VAL A 196 11.80 0.04 -26.27
C VAL A 196 12.61 1.31 -26.01
N MET A 197 11.96 2.46 -26.05
CA MET A 197 12.59 3.75 -25.80
C MET A 197 11.79 4.53 -24.76
N MET A 198 12.49 5.25 -23.90
CA MET A 198 11.87 6.11 -22.91
C MET A 198 11.31 7.37 -23.57
N LEU A 199 10.18 7.87 -23.08
CA LEU A 199 9.58 9.13 -23.55
C LEU A 199 10.56 10.32 -23.40
N ASP A 200 11.45 10.28 -22.41
CA ASP A 200 12.54 11.24 -22.23
C ASP A 200 13.42 11.30 -23.48
N ASP A 201 13.83 10.14 -23.99
CA ASP A 201 14.72 10.08 -25.14
C ASP A 201 13.99 10.40 -26.44
N VAL A 202 12.67 10.12 -26.55
CA VAL A 202 11.85 10.60 -27.65
C VAL A 202 11.87 12.14 -27.73
N ILE A 203 11.77 12.81 -26.56
CA ILE A 203 11.87 14.27 -26.47
C ILE A 203 13.30 14.74 -26.77
N ARG A 204 14.33 14.06 -26.23
CA ARG A 204 15.75 14.39 -26.48
C ARG A 204 16.11 14.31 -27.97
N ALA A 205 15.65 13.27 -28.67
CA ALA A 205 15.84 13.10 -30.11
C ALA A 205 15.17 14.22 -30.95
N SER A 206 14.23 14.95 -30.34
CA SER A 206 13.38 15.94 -31.01
C SER A 206 13.58 17.36 -30.45
N LEU A 207 14.63 17.62 -29.66
CA LEU A 207 14.94 18.98 -29.14
C LEU A 207 15.12 20.02 -30.25
N PRO A 208 15.79 19.71 -31.39
CA PRO A 208 15.87 20.65 -32.50
C PRO A 208 14.49 21.06 -33.04
N ASP A 209 13.52 20.13 -33.07
CA ASP A 209 12.16 20.40 -33.55
C ASP A 209 11.34 21.25 -32.56
N ILE A 210 11.67 21.16 -31.26
CA ILE A 210 11.04 21.96 -30.20
C ILE A 210 11.49 23.42 -30.25
N PHE A 211 12.78 23.64 -30.48
CA PHE A 211 13.42 24.96 -30.43
C PHE A 211 13.76 25.51 -31.82
N ASN A 212 13.14 24.99 -32.88
CA ASN A 212 13.44 25.31 -34.28
C ASN A 212 13.26 26.79 -34.67
N ILE A 213 12.59 27.60 -33.83
CA ILE A 213 12.44 29.04 -34.01
C ILE A 213 13.70 29.83 -33.60
N PHE A 214 14.72 29.16 -33.06
CA PHE A 214 15.95 29.75 -32.57
C PHE A 214 17.16 29.12 -33.26
N ASP A 215 18.23 29.91 -33.39
CA ASP A 215 19.51 29.47 -33.96
C ASP A 215 20.41 28.84 -32.88
N TYR A 216 19.98 27.70 -32.31
CA TYR A 216 20.80 26.90 -31.39
C TYR A 216 21.57 25.81 -32.16
N GLU A 217 22.83 25.62 -31.80
CA GLU A 217 23.73 24.65 -32.47
C GLU A 217 23.72 23.28 -31.78
N ASP A 218 23.58 23.29 -30.46
CA ASP A 218 23.69 22.10 -29.62
C ASP A 218 22.72 22.14 -28.43
N PHE A 219 22.30 20.95 -28.01
CA PHE A 219 21.33 20.73 -26.95
C PHE A 219 21.82 19.66 -25.99
N GLU A 220 21.94 20.04 -24.72
CA GLU A 220 22.12 19.08 -23.63
C GLU A 220 20.83 19.03 -22.80
N ALA A 221 20.48 17.85 -22.29
CA ALA A 221 19.27 17.65 -21.52
C ALA A 221 19.54 16.79 -20.29
N TYR A 222 19.00 17.17 -19.15
CA TYR A 222 19.25 16.50 -17.88
C TYR A 222 17.94 16.32 -17.13
N THR A 223 17.68 15.09 -16.72
CA THR A 223 16.42 14.79 -16.05
C THR A 223 16.47 15.35 -14.63
N ILE A 224 15.44 16.08 -14.23
CA ILE A 224 15.28 16.59 -12.87
C ILE A 224 13.88 16.27 -12.34
N LYS A 225 13.78 16.06 -11.02
CA LYS A 225 12.52 15.82 -10.33
C LYS A 225 12.51 16.56 -9.00
N LEU A 226 11.44 17.33 -8.80
CA LEU A 226 11.20 18.06 -7.57
C LEU A 226 10.04 17.40 -6.82
N THR A 227 10.24 17.14 -5.53
CA THR A 227 9.18 16.64 -4.65
C THR A 227 8.82 17.74 -3.66
N ARG A 228 7.53 18.06 -3.56
CA ARG A 228 7.02 19.00 -2.56
C ARG A 228 6.42 18.24 -1.38
N ASP A 229 6.40 18.91 -0.24
CA ASP A 229 5.66 18.42 0.92
C ASP A 229 4.17 18.23 0.59
N ALA A 230 3.55 17.20 1.17
CA ALA A 230 2.09 17.09 1.16
C ALA A 230 1.48 18.22 2.01
N GLU A 231 0.22 18.59 1.74
CA GLU A 231 -0.58 19.32 2.72
C GLU A 231 -0.51 18.59 4.07
N LEU A 232 -0.49 19.35 5.18
CA LEU A 232 -0.51 18.82 6.54
C LEU A 232 -1.77 17.99 6.72
N ASP A 233 -1.67 16.70 6.40
CA ASP A 233 -2.61 15.70 6.82
C ASP A 233 -1.97 15.08 8.07
N ILE A 234 -2.40 15.59 9.22
CA ILE A 234 -1.89 15.30 10.57
C ILE A 234 -1.51 13.82 10.63
N GLU A 235 -0.22 13.52 10.76
CA GLU A 235 0.18 12.18 11.18
C GLU A 235 -0.35 11.99 12.60
N GLU A 236 -1.46 11.26 12.70
CA GLU A 236 -2.13 10.86 13.93
C GLU A 236 -1.21 10.06 14.90
N ASP A 237 0.10 9.98 14.71
CA ASP A 237 1.00 9.29 15.64
C ASP A 237 1.72 10.28 16.59
N VAL A 238 1.71 11.59 16.30
CA VAL A 238 2.21 12.64 17.22
C VAL A 238 1.04 13.21 18.02
N SER A 239 1.22 13.63 19.28
CA SER A 239 0.10 14.07 20.14
C SER A 239 -0.71 15.20 19.46
N LYS A 240 -2.05 15.09 19.48
CA LYS A 240 -2.94 16.05 18.81
C LYS A 240 -2.66 17.48 19.28
N SER A 241 -2.43 17.67 20.58
CA SER A 241 -2.07 18.97 21.16
C SER A 241 -0.72 19.53 20.68
N PHE A 242 0.27 18.67 20.39
CA PHE A 242 1.55 19.10 19.80
C PHE A 242 1.38 19.43 18.31
N MET A 243 0.63 18.60 17.58
CA MET A 243 0.33 18.82 16.16
C MET A 243 -0.50 20.09 15.94
N ASP A 244 -1.52 20.34 16.76
CA ASP A 244 -2.35 21.55 16.71
C ASP A 244 -1.50 22.83 16.98
N LYS A 245 -0.49 22.74 17.86
CA LYS A 245 0.52 23.81 18.08
C LYS A 245 1.47 23.97 16.90
N LEU A 246 1.84 22.86 16.27
CA LEU A 246 2.67 22.85 15.06
C LEU A 246 1.91 23.42 13.86
N GLU A 247 0.61 23.18 13.73
CA GLU A 247 -0.25 23.75 12.69
C GLU A 247 -0.39 25.27 12.84
N SER A 248 -0.77 25.74 14.04
CA SER A 248 -1.01 27.17 14.27
C SER A 248 0.27 28.04 14.13
N SER A 249 1.45 27.46 14.36
CA SER A 249 2.74 28.13 14.12
C SER A 249 3.21 28.07 12.65
N ILE A 250 2.66 27.17 11.83
CA ILE A 250 3.05 26.93 10.42
C ILE A 250 2.10 27.60 9.42
N GLU A 251 0.92 28.11 9.81
CA GLU A 251 -0.01 28.83 8.90
C GLU A 251 0.66 29.99 8.14
N ASN A 252 1.78 30.53 8.64
CA ASN A 252 2.56 31.58 7.97
C ASN A 252 3.71 31.08 7.05
N ARG A 253 3.99 29.76 6.98
CA ARG A 253 4.97 29.19 6.03
C ARG A 253 4.25 28.70 4.77
N LYS A 254 4.61 29.31 3.64
CA LYS A 254 4.05 29.04 2.30
C LYS A 254 3.97 27.54 2.00
N LYS A 255 2.77 27.04 1.68
CA LYS A 255 2.51 25.73 1.07
C LYS A 255 3.56 25.41 -0.01
N GLY A 256 4.11 24.19 -0.02
CA GLY A 256 4.91 23.68 -1.14
C GLY A 256 6.42 23.89 -1.04
N GLN A 257 7.03 23.76 0.15
CA GLN A 257 8.49 23.71 0.25
C GLN A 257 9.01 22.43 -0.40
N PHE A 258 10.11 22.55 -1.14
CA PHE A 258 10.77 21.39 -1.75
C PHE A 258 11.42 20.54 -0.66
N VAL A 259 11.03 19.28 -0.58
CA VAL A 259 11.57 18.32 0.40
C VAL A 259 12.68 17.45 -0.20
N ARG A 260 12.79 17.40 -1.52
CA ARG A 260 13.79 16.60 -2.25
C ARG A 260 13.97 17.13 -3.67
N PHE A 261 15.23 17.23 -4.09
CA PHE A 261 15.61 17.50 -5.47
C PHE A 261 16.46 16.33 -5.99
N VAL A 262 15.90 15.61 -6.95
CA VAL A 262 16.58 14.51 -7.64
C VAL A 262 17.04 15.02 -8.99
N TYR A 263 18.29 14.79 -9.34
CA TYR A 263 18.89 15.29 -10.58
C TYR A 263 19.82 14.25 -11.20
N ASP A 264 19.96 14.32 -12.52
CA ASP A 264 20.94 13.55 -13.28
C ASP A 264 22.36 13.95 -12.84
N ALA A 265 23.14 12.99 -12.33
CA ALA A 265 24.49 13.23 -11.81
C ALA A 265 25.47 13.76 -12.87
N THR A 266 25.13 13.67 -14.16
CA THR A 266 25.93 14.22 -15.27
C THR A 266 25.58 15.67 -15.62
N ILE A 267 24.65 16.29 -14.89
CA ILE A 267 24.30 17.70 -15.08
C ILE A 267 25.55 18.60 -14.88
N PRO A 268 25.81 19.56 -15.78
CA PRO A 268 26.99 20.42 -15.64
C PRO A 268 26.78 21.42 -14.50
N ASP A 269 27.88 21.77 -13.82
CA ASP A 269 27.88 22.61 -12.62
C ASP A 269 27.17 23.95 -12.84
N ASP A 270 27.30 24.55 -14.02
CA ASP A 270 26.68 25.84 -14.34
C ASP A 270 25.15 25.80 -14.40
N LEU A 271 24.58 24.71 -14.92
CA LEU A 271 23.13 24.47 -14.90
C LEU A 271 22.67 24.06 -13.50
N PHE A 272 23.43 23.21 -12.82
CA PHE A 272 23.11 22.77 -11.46
C PHE A 272 23.05 23.93 -10.47
N ASP A 273 24.08 24.77 -10.44
CA ASP A 273 24.15 25.96 -9.60
C ASP A 273 23.05 26.97 -9.94
N PHE A 274 22.73 27.11 -11.23
CA PHE A 274 21.61 27.92 -11.68
C PHE A 274 20.29 27.42 -11.07
N LEU A 275 20.02 26.11 -11.15
CA LEU A 275 18.81 25.50 -10.59
C LEU A 275 18.76 25.63 -9.06
N LEU A 276 19.85 25.33 -8.35
CA LEU A 276 19.92 25.47 -6.88
C LEU A 276 19.62 26.90 -6.43
N LYS A 277 20.26 27.89 -7.06
CA LYS A 277 20.07 29.31 -6.76
C LYS A 277 18.63 29.75 -7.03
N LYS A 278 18.04 29.29 -8.14
CA LYS A 278 16.67 29.64 -8.52
C LYS A 278 15.60 29.00 -7.65
N LEU A 279 15.80 27.74 -7.27
CA LEU A 279 14.92 26.99 -6.39
C LEU A 279 15.11 27.35 -4.90
N LYS A 280 16.17 28.11 -4.58
CA LYS A 280 16.56 28.51 -3.21
C LYS A 280 16.81 27.30 -2.32
N LEU A 281 17.38 26.25 -2.90
CA LEU A 281 17.73 25.04 -2.15
C LEU A 281 19.08 25.26 -1.46
N ARG A 282 19.19 24.82 -0.19
CA ARG A 282 20.47 24.79 0.54
C ARG A 282 21.15 23.43 0.31
N GLN A 283 22.48 23.36 0.36
CA GLN A 283 23.22 22.10 0.18
C GLN A 283 22.82 21.00 1.17
N THR A 284 22.27 21.36 2.34
CA THR A 284 21.77 20.41 3.35
C THR A 284 20.37 19.86 3.06
N GLN A 285 19.68 20.32 2.01
CA GLN A 285 18.30 19.90 1.71
C GLN A 285 18.30 18.72 0.72
N ASN A 286 18.24 17.47 1.21
CA ASN A 286 17.85 16.25 0.46
C ASN A 286 18.13 16.29 -1.07
N LEU A 287 19.38 16.63 -1.43
CA LEU A 287 19.87 16.63 -2.80
C LEU A 287 20.30 15.20 -3.11
N ILE A 288 19.63 14.57 -4.08
CA ILE A 288 19.90 13.16 -4.42
C ILE A 288 20.39 13.10 -5.86
N PRO A 289 21.71 12.90 -6.09
CA PRO A 289 22.19 12.57 -7.42
C PRO A 289 21.64 11.20 -7.82
N GLY A 290 21.29 11.03 -9.08
CA GLY A 290 20.89 9.74 -9.63
C GLY A 290 21.22 9.62 -11.11
N GLY A 291 20.87 8.49 -11.69
CA GLY A 291 21.10 8.21 -13.10
C GLY A 291 20.31 9.12 -14.07
N ARG A 292 20.51 8.84 -15.36
CA ARG A 292 19.90 9.57 -16.49
C ARG A 292 18.38 9.65 -16.47
N TYR A 293 17.72 8.58 -16.02
CA TYR A 293 16.26 8.50 -15.94
C TYR A 293 15.81 8.61 -14.49
N HIS A 294 14.76 9.39 -14.26
CA HIS A 294 14.10 9.50 -12.95
C HIS A 294 12.67 9.00 -13.02
N ASN A 295 12.01 9.00 -11.85
CA ASN A 295 10.60 8.62 -11.70
C ASN A 295 10.32 7.19 -12.19
N PHE A 296 11.13 6.26 -11.69
CA PHE A 296 11.00 4.84 -11.98
C PHE A 296 9.64 4.26 -11.58
N LYS A 297 8.79 4.96 -10.81
CA LYS A 297 7.38 4.56 -10.59
C LYS A 297 6.66 4.19 -11.89
N ASP A 298 6.99 4.84 -13.01
CA ASP A 298 6.37 4.59 -14.30
C ASP A 298 6.70 3.19 -14.84
N PHE A 299 7.76 2.54 -14.33
CA PHE A 299 8.14 1.16 -14.67
C PHE A 299 7.12 0.12 -14.20
N MET A 300 6.21 0.47 -13.28
CA MET A 300 5.05 -0.37 -13.00
C MET A 300 4.18 -0.60 -14.26
N GLY A 301 4.22 0.33 -15.21
CA GLY A 301 3.56 0.25 -16.51
C GLY A 301 4.44 -0.24 -17.65
N PHE A 302 5.57 -0.92 -17.36
CA PHE A 302 6.44 -1.47 -18.41
C PHE A 302 5.64 -2.42 -19.34
N PRO A 303 5.78 -2.28 -20.67
CA PRO A 303 4.93 -3.00 -21.61
C PRO A 303 5.16 -4.51 -21.56
N ASN A 304 4.07 -5.28 -21.69
CA ASN A 304 4.18 -6.70 -21.98
C ASN A 304 4.58 -6.87 -23.46
N LEU A 305 5.78 -7.38 -23.70
CA LEU A 305 6.33 -7.57 -25.05
C LEU A 305 5.86 -8.87 -25.70
N GLY A 306 4.89 -9.59 -25.10
CA GLY A 306 4.32 -10.82 -25.64
C GLY A 306 5.14 -12.08 -25.37
N LEU A 307 6.09 -12.02 -24.43
CA LEU A 307 6.88 -13.19 -23.98
C LEU A 307 6.26 -13.77 -22.72
N LYS A 308 5.87 -15.05 -22.77
CA LYS A 308 5.15 -15.71 -21.67
C LYS A 308 5.99 -15.81 -20.40
N ASP A 309 7.28 -16.11 -20.51
CA ASP A 309 8.16 -16.35 -19.36
C ASP A 309 8.64 -15.07 -18.67
N PHE A 310 8.28 -13.91 -19.21
CA PHE A 310 8.76 -12.61 -18.75
C PHE A 310 7.82 -11.98 -17.72
N VAL A 311 6.60 -12.51 -17.62
CA VAL A 311 5.56 -12.07 -16.70
C VAL A 311 5.11 -13.24 -15.83
N ASN A 312 4.52 -12.95 -14.67
CA ASN A 312 3.97 -14.01 -13.85
C ASN A 312 2.85 -14.76 -14.60
N PRO A 313 2.76 -16.10 -14.46
CA PRO A 313 1.65 -16.84 -15.04
C PRO A 313 0.31 -16.35 -14.45
N PRO A 314 -0.77 -16.36 -15.25
CA PRO A 314 -2.08 -15.92 -14.76
C PRO A 314 -2.53 -16.82 -13.61
N MET A 315 -3.03 -16.20 -12.55
CA MET A 315 -3.64 -16.88 -11.40
C MET A 315 -5.10 -16.45 -11.33
N PRO A 316 -6.01 -17.12 -12.05
CA PRO A 316 -7.41 -16.72 -12.09
C PRO A 316 -8.08 -16.93 -10.72
N PRO A 317 -8.90 -15.98 -10.23
CA PRO A 317 -9.60 -16.17 -8.97
C PRO A 317 -10.49 -17.41 -8.97
N LEU A 318 -10.38 -18.20 -7.92
CA LEU A 318 -11.12 -19.43 -7.70
C LEU A 318 -12.56 -19.15 -7.22
N LYS A 319 -13.41 -20.16 -7.43
CA LYS A 319 -14.76 -20.20 -6.88
C LYS A 319 -14.74 -20.49 -5.38
N HIS A 320 -15.83 -20.16 -4.69
CA HIS A 320 -16.03 -20.50 -3.29
C HIS A 320 -17.06 -21.64 -3.17
N ARG A 321 -16.59 -22.82 -2.77
CA ARG A 321 -17.38 -24.07 -2.78
C ARG A 321 -18.74 -23.97 -2.10
N HIS A 322 -18.82 -23.38 -0.90
CA HIS A 322 -20.10 -23.23 -0.18
C HIS A 322 -21.07 -22.30 -0.92
N LEU A 323 -20.64 -21.07 -1.20
CA LEU A 323 -21.45 -20.06 -1.88
C LEU A 323 -21.99 -20.53 -3.24
N ASP A 324 -21.19 -21.24 -4.04
CA ASP A 324 -21.59 -21.74 -5.37
C ASP A 324 -22.68 -22.84 -5.32
N LYS A 325 -22.90 -23.50 -4.18
CA LYS A 325 -23.99 -24.49 -4.02
C LYS A 325 -25.37 -23.85 -4.02
N TYR A 326 -25.46 -22.54 -3.80
CA TYR A 326 -26.73 -21.83 -3.64
C TYR A 326 -26.96 -20.83 -4.76
N LYS A 327 -28.22 -20.69 -5.17
CA LYS A 327 -28.64 -19.60 -6.06
C LYS A 327 -28.72 -18.24 -5.36
N SER A 328 -28.88 -18.25 -4.02
CA SER A 328 -29.04 -17.06 -3.19
C SER A 328 -27.89 -16.99 -2.19
N MET A 329 -27.19 -15.86 -2.20
CA MET A 329 -26.12 -15.54 -1.25
C MET A 329 -26.66 -15.48 0.18
N PHE A 330 -27.85 -14.91 0.39
CA PHE A 330 -28.46 -14.89 1.72
C PHE A 330 -28.72 -16.29 2.25
N LYS A 331 -29.17 -17.22 1.41
CA LYS A 331 -29.38 -18.62 1.83
C LYS A 331 -28.05 -19.26 2.24
N ALA A 332 -27.00 -19.09 1.44
CA ALA A 332 -25.67 -19.62 1.75
C ALA A 332 -25.12 -19.07 3.09
N ILE A 333 -25.16 -17.75 3.27
CA ILE A 333 -24.65 -17.07 4.48
C ILE A 333 -25.52 -17.39 5.71
N SER A 334 -26.83 -17.60 5.52
CA SER A 334 -27.74 -17.96 6.62
C SER A 334 -27.52 -19.36 7.17
N GLU A 335 -27.01 -20.26 6.34
CA GLU A 335 -26.70 -21.63 6.74
C GLU A 335 -25.35 -21.70 7.45
N LYS A 336 -24.36 -20.96 6.94
CA LYS A 336 -23.01 -20.94 7.49
C LYS A 336 -22.26 -19.68 7.11
N ASP A 337 -21.40 -19.20 8.00
CA ASP A 337 -20.46 -18.13 7.70
C ASP A 337 -19.55 -18.52 6.53
N SER A 338 -19.13 -17.54 5.75
CA SER A 338 -18.23 -17.74 4.61
C SER A 338 -17.05 -16.78 4.68
N LEU A 339 -15.85 -17.29 4.43
CA LEU A 339 -14.63 -16.49 4.35
C LEU A 339 -14.13 -16.48 2.90
N LEU A 340 -14.08 -15.30 2.31
CA LEU A 340 -13.44 -15.06 1.03
C LEU A 340 -12.01 -14.57 1.25
N THR A 341 -11.05 -15.16 0.54
CA THR A 341 -9.64 -14.75 0.57
C THR A 341 -9.20 -14.24 -0.81
N TYR A 342 -9.03 -12.93 -0.93
CA TYR A 342 -8.53 -12.30 -2.15
C TYR A 342 -7.00 -12.39 -2.21
N PRO A 343 -6.39 -12.35 -3.41
CA PRO A 343 -7.01 -12.45 -4.74
C PRO A 343 -7.31 -13.90 -5.15
N PHE A 344 -7.07 -14.87 -4.27
CA PHE A 344 -7.20 -16.30 -4.57
C PHE A 344 -8.63 -16.71 -4.90
N GLN A 345 -9.62 -16.05 -4.33
CA GLN A 345 -11.05 -16.23 -4.62
C GLN A 345 -11.65 -14.96 -5.21
N SER A 346 -12.78 -15.12 -5.91
CA SER A 346 -13.40 -14.03 -6.67
C SER A 346 -14.01 -12.94 -5.77
N PHE A 347 -13.66 -11.68 -6.02
CA PHE A 347 -14.33 -10.51 -5.42
C PHE A 347 -15.79 -10.35 -5.87
N ASN A 348 -16.21 -11.05 -6.94
CA ASN A 348 -17.57 -10.95 -7.44
C ASN A 348 -18.62 -11.41 -6.43
N TYR A 349 -18.31 -12.30 -5.48
CA TYR A 349 -19.28 -12.74 -4.47
C TYR A 349 -19.84 -11.59 -3.62
N VAL A 350 -18.99 -10.61 -3.26
CA VAL A 350 -19.44 -9.41 -2.51
C VAL A 350 -20.30 -8.51 -3.40
N ILE A 351 -19.95 -8.39 -4.68
CA ILE A 351 -20.74 -7.64 -5.65
C ILE A 351 -22.10 -8.30 -5.87
N ASP A 352 -22.14 -9.62 -5.98
CA ASP A 352 -23.35 -10.40 -6.22
C ASP A 352 -24.25 -10.42 -4.99
N LEU A 353 -23.70 -10.43 -3.77
CA LEU A 353 -24.46 -10.18 -2.53
C LEU A 353 -25.15 -8.82 -2.57
N LEU A 354 -24.44 -7.74 -2.95
CA LEU A 354 -25.05 -6.40 -3.04
C LEU A 354 -26.08 -6.29 -4.17
N ARG A 355 -25.86 -6.98 -5.30
CA ARG A 355 -26.83 -7.04 -6.41
C ARG A 355 -28.10 -7.77 -6.00
N GLU A 356 -27.97 -8.92 -5.33
CA GLU A 356 -29.12 -9.64 -4.78
C GLU A 356 -29.85 -8.77 -3.74
N ALA A 357 -29.11 -8.13 -2.83
CA ALA A 357 -29.66 -7.21 -1.85
C ALA A 357 -30.41 -6.04 -2.49
N ALA A 358 -29.96 -5.55 -3.65
CA ALA A 358 -30.58 -4.45 -4.36
C ALA A 358 -31.95 -4.79 -4.96
N ILE A 359 -32.23 -6.06 -5.26
CA ILE A 359 -33.48 -6.50 -5.89
C ILE A 359 -34.38 -7.33 -4.97
N ASP A 360 -33.85 -7.90 -3.88
CA ASP A 360 -34.64 -8.74 -2.97
C ASP A 360 -35.72 -7.88 -2.26
N PRO A 361 -37.03 -8.17 -2.44
CA PRO A 361 -38.11 -7.41 -1.81
C PRO A 361 -38.10 -7.49 -0.27
N LYS A 362 -37.44 -8.50 0.31
CA LYS A 362 -37.29 -8.64 1.77
C LYS A 362 -36.24 -7.70 2.35
N VAL A 363 -35.32 -7.18 1.53
CA VAL A 363 -34.28 -6.26 2.01
C VAL A 363 -34.86 -4.85 2.16
N THR A 364 -34.72 -4.29 3.37
CA THR A 364 -35.23 -2.97 3.76
C THR A 364 -34.16 -1.90 3.78
N ALA A 365 -32.91 -2.25 4.13
CA ALA A 365 -31.80 -1.31 4.19
C ALA A 365 -30.45 -1.94 3.84
N ILE A 366 -29.56 -1.13 3.29
CA ILE A 366 -28.15 -1.47 3.03
C ILE A 366 -27.29 -0.34 3.60
N ARG A 367 -26.32 -0.68 4.45
CA ARG A 367 -25.33 0.25 5.00
C ARG A 367 -23.94 -0.22 4.63
N ILE A 368 -23.08 0.68 4.17
CA ILE A 368 -21.71 0.36 3.76
C ILE A 368 -20.81 1.55 4.04
N ASN A 369 -19.55 1.30 4.36
CA ASN A 369 -18.54 2.35 4.40
C ASN A 369 -17.47 2.13 3.33
N LEU A 370 -17.16 3.19 2.58
CA LEU A 370 -16.23 3.17 1.48
C LEU A 370 -15.11 4.18 1.76
N TYR A 371 -13.91 3.64 1.96
CA TYR A 371 -12.70 4.45 2.12
C TYR A 371 -12.19 4.98 0.76
N ARG A 372 -12.23 4.13 -0.28
CA ARG A 372 -11.83 4.45 -1.66
C ARG A 372 -12.77 3.78 -2.64
N VAL A 373 -13.15 4.52 -3.68
CA VAL A 373 -14.09 4.03 -4.71
C VAL A 373 -13.38 3.98 -6.07
N ALA A 374 -13.51 2.87 -6.79
CA ALA A 374 -12.98 2.79 -8.16
C ALA A 374 -13.73 3.77 -9.09
N LYS A 375 -13.04 4.32 -10.12
CA LYS A 375 -13.65 5.22 -11.11
C LYS A 375 -14.93 4.67 -11.75
N ASN A 376 -15.02 3.35 -11.93
CA ASN A 376 -16.18 2.63 -12.46
C ASN A 376 -16.61 1.53 -11.47
N SER A 377 -17.00 1.90 -10.25
CA SER A 377 -17.33 0.93 -9.19
C SER A 377 -18.67 0.22 -9.44
N LYS A 378 -18.62 -1.11 -9.50
CA LYS A 378 -19.81 -1.98 -9.59
C LYS A 378 -20.60 -1.98 -8.29
N ILE A 379 -19.92 -1.77 -7.17
CA ILE A 379 -20.53 -1.63 -5.84
C ILE A 379 -21.43 -0.40 -5.81
N ILE A 380 -20.94 0.77 -6.27
CA ILE A 380 -21.77 1.97 -6.34
C ILE A 380 -23.01 1.76 -7.20
N ASN A 381 -22.86 1.12 -8.37
CA ASN A 381 -24.01 0.84 -9.24
C ASN A 381 -25.05 -0.07 -8.57
N ALA A 382 -24.62 -1.06 -7.77
CA ALA A 382 -25.54 -1.90 -7.00
C ALA A 382 -26.28 -1.09 -5.91
N LEU A 383 -25.59 -0.17 -5.24
CA LEU A 383 -26.19 0.71 -4.22
C LEU A 383 -27.20 1.69 -4.84
N ILE A 384 -26.89 2.28 -5.99
CA ILE A 384 -27.83 3.13 -6.75
C ILE A 384 -29.06 2.32 -7.16
N SER A 385 -28.87 1.09 -7.65
CA SER A 385 -29.99 0.18 -7.98
C SER A 385 -30.87 -0.10 -6.76
N ALA A 386 -30.26 -0.35 -5.59
CA ALA A 386 -31.00 -0.57 -4.34
C ALA A 386 -31.83 0.66 -3.93
N ALA A 387 -31.29 1.87 -4.07
CA ALA A 387 -32.01 3.11 -3.80
C ALA A 387 -33.19 3.32 -4.77
N LYS A 388 -32.99 3.05 -6.07
CA LYS A 388 -34.05 3.06 -7.08
C LYS A 388 -35.15 2.03 -6.80
N ASN A 389 -34.80 0.90 -6.19
CA ASN A 389 -35.75 -0.11 -5.69
C ASN A 389 -36.29 0.21 -4.28
N HIS A 390 -36.26 1.48 -3.88
CA HIS A 390 -36.84 2.01 -2.64
C HIS A 390 -36.29 1.41 -1.34
N LYS A 391 -35.05 0.92 -1.36
CA LYS A 391 -34.35 0.46 -0.15
C LYS A 391 -33.68 1.65 0.53
N LYS A 392 -33.60 1.63 1.86
CA LYS A 392 -32.83 2.64 2.61
C LYS A 392 -31.34 2.37 2.44
N VAL A 393 -30.66 3.14 1.61
CA VAL A 393 -29.21 2.99 1.38
C VAL A 393 -28.45 4.09 2.12
N GLU A 394 -27.50 3.70 2.96
CA GLU A 394 -26.62 4.60 3.70
C GLU A 394 -25.15 4.29 3.39
N VAL A 395 -24.41 5.29 2.95
CA VAL A 395 -23.00 5.16 2.57
C VAL A 395 -22.17 6.12 3.41
N VAL A 396 -21.20 5.59 4.16
CA VAL A 396 -20.18 6.39 4.84
C VAL A 396 -18.99 6.55 3.90
N LEU A 397 -18.70 7.78 3.47
CA LEU A 397 -17.55 8.10 2.62
C LEU A 397 -16.48 8.83 3.43
N GLU A 398 -15.23 8.40 3.27
CA GLU A 398 -14.06 9.12 3.78
C GLU A 398 -13.57 10.14 2.74
N LEU A 399 -13.90 11.42 2.90
CA LEU A 399 -13.44 12.47 1.99
C LEU A 399 -11.94 12.74 2.12
N GLN A 400 -11.34 12.46 3.29
CA GLN A 400 -9.92 12.68 3.56
C GLN A 400 -9.05 11.48 3.16
N ALA A 401 -9.58 10.54 2.36
CA ALA A 401 -8.81 9.44 1.83
C ALA A 401 -7.79 9.97 0.82
N ARG A 402 -6.49 9.83 1.17
CA ARG A 402 -5.38 10.38 0.39
C ARG A 402 -5.44 9.95 -1.08
N PHE A 403 -5.34 10.94 -1.96
CA PHE A 403 -5.26 10.84 -3.43
C PHE A 403 -6.57 10.51 -4.15
N ASP A 404 -7.66 10.28 -3.42
CA ASP A 404 -8.97 9.92 -3.98
C ASP A 404 -10.02 11.01 -3.73
N GLU A 405 -9.64 12.19 -3.23
CA GLU A 405 -10.55 13.23 -2.74
C GLU A 405 -11.51 13.69 -3.85
N LYS A 406 -10.98 13.96 -5.05
CA LYS A 406 -11.80 14.36 -6.22
C LYS A 406 -12.78 13.26 -6.64
N ASN A 407 -12.37 12.00 -6.56
CA ASN A 407 -13.19 10.88 -7.00
C ASN A 407 -14.28 10.59 -5.96
N ASN A 408 -13.96 10.68 -4.66
CA ASN A 408 -14.92 10.55 -3.58
C ASN A 408 -15.95 11.69 -3.58
N LEU A 409 -15.55 12.93 -3.89
CA LEU A 409 -16.47 14.07 -4.06
C LEU A 409 -17.46 13.85 -5.22
N TYR A 410 -16.96 13.38 -6.37
CA TYR A 410 -17.82 13.04 -7.51
C TYR A 410 -18.84 11.96 -7.15
N TRP A 411 -18.39 10.85 -6.55
CA TRP A 411 -19.28 9.76 -6.16
C TRP A 411 -20.26 10.14 -5.05
N SER A 412 -19.86 10.99 -4.11
CA SER A 412 -20.77 11.54 -3.11
C SER A 412 -21.96 12.25 -3.77
N SER A 413 -21.66 13.17 -4.70
CA SER A 413 -22.70 13.96 -5.38
C SER A 413 -23.66 13.04 -6.14
N LYS A 414 -23.09 12.09 -6.91
CA LYS A 414 -23.88 11.13 -7.69
C LYS A 414 -24.73 10.19 -6.83
N LEU A 415 -24.23 9.74 -5.68
CA LEU A 415 -25.01 8.92 -4.75
C LEU A 415 -26.20 9.70 -4.16
N GLN A 416 -25.98 10.94 -3.76
CA GLN A 416 -27.02 11.80 -3.19
C GLN A 416 -28.13 12.10 -4.21
N GLU A 417 -27.77 12.40 -5.46
CA GLU A 417 -28.71 12.59 -6.57
C GLU A 417 -29.63 11.39 -6.77
N GLU A 418 -29.14 10.18 -6.52
CA GLU A 418 -29.86 8.91 -6.67
C GLU A 418 -30.60 8.47 -5.39
N GLY A 419 -30.73 9.36 -4.39
CA GLY A 419 -31.49 9.11 -3.17
C GLY A 419 -30.76 8.30 -2.09
N VAL A 420 -29.45 8.11 -2.24
CA VAL A 420 -28.60 7.46 -1.22
C VAL A 420 -28.23 8.47 -0.14
N LYS A 421 -28.36 8.07 1.13
CA LYS A 421 -27.91 8.88 2.26
C LYS A 421 -26.40 8.77 2.42
N VAL A 422 -25.67 9.83 2.08
CA VAL A 422 -24.22 9.90 2.24
C VAL A 422 -23.85 10.55 3.58
N LEU A 423 -22.95 9.92 4.32
CA LEU A 423 -22.40 10.40 5.58
C LEU A 423 -20.88 10.61 5.43
N PHE A 424 -20.38 11.72 5.95
CA PHE A 424 -18.96 12.07 5.89
C PHE A 424 -18.28 11.81 7.23
N GLY A 425 -17.86 10.56 7.46
CA GLY A 425 -17.06 10.14 8.61
C GLY A 425 -17.50 10.69 9.98
N VAL A 426 -16.55 10.74 10.93
CA VAL A 426 -16.72 11.40 12.23
C VAL A 426 -15.65 12.48 12.32
N ASN A 427 -16.02 13.69 12.76
CA ASN A 427 -15.04 14.78 12.85
C ASN A 427 -13.87 14.39 13.78
N GLY A 428 -12.65 14.43 13.25
CA GLY A 428 -11.43 14.05 13.97
C GLY A 428 -11.13 12.55 14.07
N LEU A 429 -11.91 11.67 13.42
CA LEU A 429 -11.63 10.22 13.34
C LEU A 429 -11.78 9.73 11.89
N LYS A 430 -10.74 9.10 11.35
CA LYS A 430 -10.81 8.47 10.03
C LYS A 430 -11.51 7.12 10.10
N VAL A 431 -12.46 6.89 9.18
CA VAL A 431 -13.18 5.61 9.11
C VAL A 431 -12.41 4.65 8.23
N HIS A 432 -11.81 3.62 8.83
CA HIS A 432 -10.96 2.66 8.13
C HIS A 432 -11.45 1.22 8.26
N SER A 433 -12.56 0.95 8.96
CA SER A 433 -13.25 -0.35 8.87
C SER A 433 -13.80 -0.62 7.46
N LYS A 434 -14.10 -1.89 7.12
CA LYS A 434 -14.70 -2.27 5.83
C LYS A 434 -15.90 -3.18 6.03
N LEU A 435 -17.04 -2.54 6.16
CA LEU A 435 -18.28 -3.14 6.64
C LEU A 435 -19.38 -3.00 5.60
N ILE A 436 -20.15 -4.07 5.46
CA ILE A 436 -21.49 -4.02 4.84
C ILE A 436 -22.46 -4.56 5.88
N LEU A 437 -23.62 -3.93 5.98
CA LEU A 437 -24.74 -4.42 6.75
C LEU A 437 -25.99 -4.38 5.88
N ILE A 438 -26.65 -5.53 5.76
CA ILE A 438 -27.90 -5.67 5.04
C ILE A 438 -28.99 -6.04 6.03
N GLU A 439 -30.05 -5.24 6.05
CA GLU A 439 -31.25 -5.46 6.86
C GLU A 439 -32.30 -6.16 6.00
N ARG A 440 -32.73 -7.35 6.41
CA ARG A 440 -33.70 -8.18 5.68
C ARG A 440 -34.83 -8.62 6.60
N LYS A 441 -36.07 -8.50 6.15
CA LYS A 441 -37.26 -8.99 6.86
C LYS A 441 -37.52 -10.46 6.54
N GLU A 442 -37.33 -11.31 7.53
CA GLU A 442 -37.58 -12.76 7.48
C GLU A 442 -38.56 -13.12 8.59
N ASP A 443 -39.66 -13.81 8.26
CA ASP A 443 -40.70 -14.21 9.23
C ASP A 443 -41.18 -13.08 10.16
N LYS A 444 -41.38 -11.89 9.57
CA LYS A 444 -41.75 -10.63 10.24
C LYS A 444 -40.72 -10.09 11.24
N LYS A 445 -39.55 -10.71 11.37
CA LYS A 445 -38.42 -10.23 12.16
C LYS A 445 -37.37 -9.57 11.27
N VAL A 446 -36.63 -8.62 11.84
CA VAL A 446 -35.46 -8.05 11.19
C VAL A 446 -34.28 -8.99 11.45
N LYS A 447 -33.61 -9.40 10.38
CA LYS A 447 -32.37 -10.16 10.42
C LYS A 447 -31.28 -9.36 9.72
N TYR A 448 -30.10 -9.35 10.32
CA TYR A 448 -28.94 -8.68 9.75
C TYR A 448 -27.98 -9.67 9.10
N TYR A 449 -27.47 -9.29 7.93
CA TYR A 449 -26.34 -9.95 7.27
C TYR A 449 -25.19 -8.96 7.23
N ALA A 450 -24.01 -9.38 7.66
CA ALA A 450 -22.85 -8.52 7.78
C ALA A 450 -21.67 -9.01 6.95
N HIS A 451 -20.87 -8.06 6.48
CA HIS A 451 -19.55 -8.27 5.92
C HIS A 451 -18.53 -7.55 6.81
N ILE A 452 -17.44 -8.22 7.15
CA ILE A 452 -16.26 -7.61 7.79
C ILE A 452 -15.03 -7.94 6.96
N GLY A 453 -14.35 -6.90 6.46
CA GLY A 453 -13.17 -7.05 5.62
C GLY A 453 -11.89 -6.47 6.22
N THR A 454 -10.76 -7.07 5.87
CA THR A 454 -9.43 -6.51 6.16
C THR A 454 -9.04 -5.39 5.18
N GLY A 455 -9.62 -5.40 3.97
CA GLY A 455 -9.28 -4.52 2.86
C GLY A 455 -10.46 -3.79 2.24
N ASN A 456 -10.15 -2.79 1.41
CA ASN A 456 -11.10 -1.87 0.78
C ASN A 456 -11.95 -2.53 -0.31
N PHE A 457 -13.14 -1.97 -0.52
CA PHE A 457 -14.08 -2.32 -1.59
C PHE A 457 -13.65 -1.76 -2.97
N HIS A 458 -12.41 -2.01 -3.37
CA HIS A 458 -11.85 -1.54 -4.65
C HIS A 458 -11.51 -2.74 -5.54
N GLU A 459 -12.26 -2.93 -6.63
CA GLU A 459 -12.17 -4.13 -7.48
C GLU A 459 -10.78 -4.32 -8.11
N GLY A 460 -10.05 -3.23 -8.36
CA GLY A 460 -8.67 -3.30 -8.84
C GLY A 460 -7.68 -3.76 -7.76
N ASN A 461 -7.91 -3.33 -6.50
CA ASN A 461 -7.00 -3.68 -5.41
C ASN A 461 -7.21 -5.12 -4.99
N ALA A 462 -8.43 -5.64 -5.03
CA ALA A 462 -8.73 -7.04 -4.75
C ALA A 462 -8.01 -8.05 -5.67
N LYS A 463 -7.41 -7.60 -6.78
CA LYS A 463 -6.56 -8.43 -7.66
C LYS A 463 -5.08 -8.42 -7.29
N LEU A 464 -4.66 -7.45 -6.49
CA LEU A 464 -3.26 -7.21 -6.13
C LEU A 464 -3.00 -7.40 -4.64
N TYR A 465 -4.02 -7.25 -3.80
CA TYR A 465 -3.93 -7.29 -2.33
C TYR A 465 -4.47 -8.63 -1.81
N THR A 466 -3.81 -9.18 -0.79
CA THR A 466 -4.37 -10.31 -0.04
C THR A 466 -5.29 -9.79 1.05
N ASP A 467 -6.56 -10.21 1.06
CA ASP A 467 -7.55 -9.69 1.99
C ASP A 467 -8.58 -10.75 2.38
N TYR A 468 -9.03 -10.69 3.62
CA TYR A 468 -10.15 -11.49 4.11
C TYR A 468 -11.45 -10.70 4.03
N SER A 469 -12.53 -11.43 3.74
CA SER A 469 -13.89 -10.93 3.70
C SER A 469 -14.81 -11.98 4.34
N LEU A 470 -15.14 -11.73 5.61
CA LEU A 470 -16.05 -12.56 6.40
C LEU A 470 -17.49 -12.14 6.12
N LEU A 471 -18.29 -13.06 5.60
CA LEU A 471 -19.73 -12.92 5.40
C LEU A 471 -20.44 -13.73 6.48
N THR A 472 -21.31 -13.10 7.26
CA THR A 472 -21.98 -13.73 8.39
C THR A 472 -23.44 -13.32 8.54
N ALA A 473 -24.26 -14.27 9.00
CA ALA A 473 -25.62 -14.04 9.47
C ALA A 473 -25.74 -14.23 11.00
N ASP A 474 -24.62 -14.37 11.71
CA ASP A 474 -24.60 -14.44 13.16
C ASP A 474 -25.07 -13.10 13.75
N GLN A 475 -26.20 -13.13 14.44
CA GLN A 475 -26.81 -11.92 14.99
C GLN A 475 -25.98 -11.30 16.12
N ARG A 476 -25.07 -12.04 16.76
CA ARG A 476 -24.10 -11.51 17.73
C ARG A 476 -23.18 -10.48 17.07
N ILE A 477 -22.63 -10.83 15.91
CA ILE A 477 -21.73 -9.97 15.14
C ILE A 477 -22.54 -8.91 14.37
N ALA A 478 -23.57 -9.33 13.64
CA ALA A 478 -24.29 -8.44 12.72
C ALA A 478 -25.04 -7.31 13.45
N THR A 479 -25.55 -7.56 14.65
CA THR A 479 -26.15 -6.50 15.50
C THR A 479 -25.11 -5.49 15.96
N GLU A 480 -23.89 -5.92 16.26
CA GLU A 480 -22.81 -5.00 16.65
C GLU A 480 -22.27 -4.21 15.46
N VAL A 481 -22.22 -4.78 14.25
CA VAL A 481 -21.96 -4.00 13.03
C VAL A 481 -23.01 -2.89 12.85
N ASN A 482 -24.29 -3.17 13.15
CA ASN A 482 -25.31 -2.12 13.18
C ASN A 482 -25.04 -1.04 14.24
N ARG A 483 -24.52 -1.40 15.42
CA ARG A 483 -24.09 -0.43 16.44
C ARG A 483 -22.93 0.43 15.94
N VAL A 484 -21.98 -0.11 15.16
CA VAL A 484 -20.93 0.68 14.52
C VAL A 484 -21.52 1.72 13.57
N PHE A 485 -22.46 1.34 12.69
CA PHE A 485 -23.14 2.32 11.83
C PHE A 485 -23.96 3.35 12.62
N ASN A 486 -24.56 2.98 13.76
CA ASN A 486 -25.22 3.93 14.65
C ASN A 486 -24.22 4.95 15.22
N PHE A 487 -23.06 4.50 15.67
CA PHE A 487 -21.98 5.38 16.14
C PHE A 487 -21.50 6.33 15.03
N LEU A 488 -21.36 5.85 13.79
CA LEU A 488 -20.98 6.70 12.65
C LEU A 488 -22.04 7.78 12.32
N ARG A 489 -23.30 7.58 12.72
CA ARG A 489 -24.35 8.60 12.60
C ARG A 489 -24.39 9.55 13.78
N GLU A 490 -24.27 9.00 14.99
CA GLU A 490 -24.45 9.68 16.26
C GLU A 490 -23.25 9.37 17.16
N ASN A 491 -22.14 10.07 16.90
CA ASN A 491 -20.83 9.82 17.51
C ASN A 491 -20.77 9.96 19.04
N TYR A 492 -21.78 10.55 19.68
CA TYR A 492 -21.89 10.67 21.13
C TYR A 492 -22.52 9.44 21.80
N LYS A 493 -23.12 8.51 21.03
CA LYS A 493 -23.71 7.27 21.54
C LYS A 493 -22.77 6.10 21.26
N ILE A 494 -22.00 5.71 22.26
CA ILE A 494 -21.17 4.50 22.21
C ILE A 494 -21.96 3.36 22.86
N GLY A 495 -22.45 2.42 22.04
CA GLY A 495 -23.06 1.19 22.54
C GLY A 495 -22.01 0.21 23.05
N PRO A 496 -22.36 -0.74 23.93
CA PRO A 496 -21.44 -1.81 24.32
C PRO A 496 -21.12 -2.69 23.10
N PHE A 497 -19.87 -3.16 23.04
CA PHE A 497 -19.41 -4.17 22.09
C PHE A 497 -18.88 -5.34 22.92
N GLU A 498 -19.59 -6.47 22.89
CA GLU A 498 -19.27 -7.72 23.58
C GLU A 498 -18.39 -8.61 22.69
N HIS A 499 -18.58 -8.55 21.38
CA HIS A 499 -17.90 -9.43 20.43
C HIS A 499 -16.86 -8.67 19.59
N LEU A 500 -17.26 -7.59 18.93
CA LEU A 500 -16.41 -6.78 18.08
C LEU A 500 -15.40 -5.97 18.90
N LEU A 501 -14.18 -5.93 18.40
CA LEU A 501 -13.15 -5.01 18.87
C LEU A 501 -13.21 -3.77 17.98
N VAL A 502 -13.63 -2.64 18.56
CA VAL A 502 -13.89 -1.41 17.82
C VAL A 502 -12.95 -0.32 18.33
N SER A 503 -12.10 0.19 17.44
CA SER A 503 -11.26 1.34 17.75
C SER A 503 -12.08 2.63 17.61
N PRO A 504 -11.81 3.66 18.44
CA PRO A 504 -10.78 3.73 19.47
C PRO A 504 -11.24 3.28 20.88
N PHE A 505 -12.29 2.45 20.98
CA PHE A 505 -12.97 2.18 22.24
C PHE A 505 -12.39 1.00 23.02
N SER A 506 -12.34 -0.18 22.39
CA SER A 506 -12.07 -1.45 23.09
C SER A 506 -10.88 -2.22 22.55
N THR A 507 -10.41 -1.90 21.34
CA THR A 507 -9.37 -2.71 20.66
C THR A 507 -8.12 -2.87 21.52
N ARG A 508 -7.51 -1.76 22.00
CA ARG A 508 -6.28 -1.82 22.80
C ARG A 508 -6.46 -2.64 24.07
N SER A 509 -7.44 -2.28 24.90
CA SER A 509 -7.65 -2.92 26.20
C SER A 509 -7.92 -4.43 26.05
N LYS A 510 -8.71 -4.82 25.04
CA LYS A 510 -9.00 -6.23 24.77
C LYS A 510 -7.80 -7.00 24.22
N MET A 511 -6.97 -6.41 23.36
CA MET A 511 -5.74 -7.09 22.91
C MET A 511 -4.79 -7.32 24.08
N VAL A 512 -4.63 -6.34 24.98
CA VAL A 512 -3.81 -6.49 26.18
C VAL A 512 -4.37 -7.60 27.09
N GLU A 513 -5.69 -7.65 27.29
CA GLU A 513 -6.35 -8.72 28.04
C GLU A 513 -6.08 -10.11 27.45
N LEU A 514 -6.15 -10.25 26.12
CA LEU A 514 -5.86 -11.50 25.42
C LEU A 514 -4.39 -11.92 25.60
N ILE A 515 -3.44 -10.98 25.52
CA ILE A 515 -2.02 -11.25 25.77
C ILE A 515 -1.79 -11.68 27.22
N HIS A 516 -2.43 -10.99 28.18
CA HIS A 516 -2.31 -11.33 29.61
C HIS A 516 -2.91 -12.69 29.93
N ASN A 517 -4.00 -13.07 29.27
CA ASN A 517 -4.55 -14.40 29.42
C ASN A 517 -3.53 -15.47 29.01
N GLU A 518 -2.82 -15.32 27.88
CA GLU A 518 -1.75 -16.26 27.49
C GLU A 518 -0.63 -16.36 28.54
N ILE A 519 -0.24 -15.22 29.14
CA ILE A 519 0.73 -15.18 30.23
C ILE A 519 0.23 -16.02 31.42
N GLU A 520 -1.03 -15.86 31.82
CA GLU A 520 -1.62 -16.63 32.91
C GLU A 520 -1.76 -18.12 32.58
N GLN A 521 -2.06 -18.49 31.33
CA GLN A 521 -2.05 -19.90 30.92
C GLN A 521 -0.65 -20.52 31.10
N VAL A 522 0.41 -19.84 30.67
CA VAL A 522 1.79 -20.34 30.82
C VAL A 522 2.19 -20.43 32.30
N LYS A 523 1.83 -19.44 33.14
CA LYS A 523 2.06 -19.51 34.58
C LYS A 523 1.35 -20.68 35.26
N GLN A 524 0.21 -21.11 34.73
CA GLN A 524 -0.52 -22.30 35.17
C GLN A 524 0.05 -23.61 34.62
N GLY A 525 1.16 -23.57 33.87
CA GLY A 525 1.79 -24.75 33.26
C GLY A 525 1.11 -25.25 31.98
N LYS A 526 0.18 -24.48 31.40
CA LYS A 526 -0.44 -24.80 30.10
C LYS A 526 0.37 -24.19 28.96
N GLU A 527 0.10 -24.65 27.73
CA GLU A 527 0.68 -24.02 26.55
C GLU A 527 0.01 -22.65 26.30
N GLY A 528 0.83 -21.62 26.06
CA GLY A 528 0.38 -20.29 25.64
C GLY A 528 1.13 -19.84 24.40
N TYR A 529 0.38 -19.36 23.41
CA TYR A 529 0.95 -18.86 22.16
C TYR A 529 0.10 -17.77 21.52
N ILE A 530 0.78 -16.94 20.72
CA ILE A 530 0.18 -15.83 19.98
C ILE A 530 0.68 -15.89 18.54
N TYR A 531 -0.24 -15.96 17.58
CA TYR A 531 0.07 -15.83 16.16
C TYR A 531 -0.46 -14.51 15.61
N LEU A 532 0.41 -13.75 14.95
CA LEU A 532 0.08 -12.43 14.42
C LEU A 532 0.41 -12.37 12.93
N LYS A 533 -0.56 -12.02 12.09
CA LYS A 533 -0.32 -11.56 10.71
C LYS A 533 -0.81 -10.13 10.62
N LEU A 534 0.10 -9.20 10.36
CA LEU A 534 -0.18 -7.76 10.36
C LEU A 534 0.56 -7.08 9.20
N ASN A 535 0.08 -5.90 8.78
CA ASN A 535 0.88 -5.10 7.86
C ASN A 535 1.94 -4.30 8.59
N ASN A 536 1.61 -3.79 9.79
CA ASN A 536 2.51 -3.02 10.61
C ASN A 536 2.35 -3.36 12.10
N LEU A 537 3.47 -3.49 12.80
CA LEU A 537 3.59 -3.64 14.25
C LEU A 537 4.52 -2.55 14.78
N GLN A 538 3.96 -1.49 15.35
CA GLN A 538 4.71 -0.30 15.74
C GLN A 538 4.32 0.26 17.10
N ASP A 539 3.09 0.01 17.57
CA ASP A 539 2.61 0.56 18.83
C ASP A 539 3.48 0.12 20.02
N ARG A 540 4.06 1.09 20.73
CA ARG A 540 5.03 0.85 21.80
C ARG A 540 4.46 0.01 22.93
N ASP A 541 3.26 0.36 23.41
CA ASP A 541 2.65 -0.34 24.54
C ASP A 541 2.30 -1.78 24.17
N MET A 542 1.73 -2.00 22.99
CA MET A 542 1.48 -3.36 22.49
C MET A 542 2.76 -4.19 22.35
N ILE A 543 3.86 -3.60 21.86
CA ILE A 543 5.16 -4.27 21.76
C ILE A 543 5.71 -4.64 23.14
N ILE A 544 5.59 -3.73 24.11
CA ILE A 544 5.99 -4.00 25.50
C ILE A 544 5.19 -5.17 26.09
N GLU A 545 3.88 -5.26 25.83
CA GLU A 545 3.07 -6.40 26.27
C GLU A 545 3.51 -7.72 25.61
N LEU A 546 3.92 -7.69 24.33
CA LEU A 546 4.50 -8.87 23.66
C LEU A 546 5.85 -9.27 24.29
N TYR A 547 6.70 -8.32 24.65
CA TYR A 547 7.95 -8.62 25.36
C TYR A 547 7.70 -9.24 26.74
N LYS A 548 6.74 -8.71 27.50
CA LYS A 548 6.33 -9.31 28.79
C LYS A 548 5.80 -10.74 28.59
N ALA A 549 5.01 -10.97 27.54
CA ALA A 549 4.53 -12.30 27.21
C ALA A 549 5.65 -13.28 26.87
N SER A 550 6.63 -12.84 26.06
CA SER A 550 7.83 -13.63 25.78
C SER A 550 8.62 -13.95 27.05
N GLN A 551 8.83 -12.97 27.94
CA GLN A 551 9.53 -13.17 29.22
C GLN A 551 8.80 -14.17 30.13
N ALA A 552 7.48 -14.27 30.03
CA ALA A 552 6.68 -15.24 30.77
C ALA A 552 6.68 -16.65 30.14
N GLY A 553 7.27 -16.82 28.95
CA GLY A 553 7.34 -18.11 28.25
C GLY A 553 6.29 -18.31 27.15
N VAL A 554 5.49 -17.30 26.83
CA VAL A 554 4.51 -17.36 25.73
C VAL A 554 5.24 -17.40 24.38
N LYS A 555 4.90 -18.36 23.51
CA LYS A 555 5.47 -18.47 22.15
C LYS A 555 4.76 -17.52 21.19
N ILE A 556 5.49 -16.66 20.50
CA ILE A 556 4.90 -15.65 19.61
C ILE A 556 5.46 -15.82 18.19
N VAL A 557 4.58 -16.01 17.21
CA VAL A 557 4.95 -16.14 15.79
C VAL A 557 4.27 -15.05 14.97
N GLY A 558 5.06 -14.24 14.28
CA GLY A 558 4.60 -13.10 13.50
C GLY A 558 4.88 -13.21 12.00
N VAL A 559 3.93 -12.78 11.19
CA VAL A 559 4.11 -12.48 9.76
C VAL A 559 3.79 -11.00 9.55
N VAL A 560 4.83 -10.16 9.51
CA VAL A 560 4.71 -8.70 9.40
C VAL A 560 5.40 -8.20 8.13
N ARG A 561 4.64 -7.75 7.14
CA ARG A 561 5.21 -7.31 5.85
C ARG A 561 5.96 -5.97 5.92
N GLY A 562 5.42 -5.02 6.66
CA GLY A 562 5.78 -3.60 6.58
C GLY A 562 6.66 -3.20 7.75
N ILE A 563 6.22 -2.17 8.48
CA ILE A 563 6.93 -1.68 9.66
C ILE A 563 6.81 -2.70 10.78
N CYS A 564 7.95 -3.08 11.36
CA CYS A 564 8.05 -3.83 12.60
C CYS A 564 9.06 -3.13 13.50
N SER A 565 8.58 -2.48 14.56
CA SER A 565 9.43 -1.85 15.58
C SER A 565 9.83 -2.83 16.69
N LEU A 566 9.19 -4.01 16.76
CA LEU A 566 9.56 -5.10 17.65
C LEU A 566 10.88 -5.74 17.20
N ILE A 567 11.77 -6.03 18.15
CA ILE A 567 13.02 -6.76 17.95
C ILE A 567 12.84 -8.21 18.44
N PRO A 568 12.74 -9.22 17.55
CA PRO A 568 12.58 -10.62 17.95
C PRO A 568 13.91 -11.29 18.32
N GLY A 569 13.85 -12.38 19.10
CA GLY A 569 14.97 -13.29 19.36
C GLY A 569 16.01 -12.79 20.38
N VAL A 570 15.72 -11.77 21.18
CA VAL A 570 16.68 -11.23 22.17
C VAL A 570 16.53 -11.97 23.51
N PRO A 571 17.60 -12.62 24.02
CA PRO A 571 17.58 -13.33 25.32
C PRO A 571 17.04 -12.45 26.45
N GLY A 572 16.11 -12.99 27.24
CA GLY A 572 15.49 -12.26 28.35
C GLY A 572 14.58 -11.09 27.96
N MET A 573 14.26 -10.88 26.67
CA MET A 573 13.29 -9.88 26.21
C MET A 573 12.28 -10.46 25.21
N SER A 574 12.77 -11.10 24.15
CA SER A 574 11.96 -11.55 23.01
C SER A 574 12.42 -12.90 22.45
N GLU A 575 13.09 -13.72 23.26
CA GLU A 575 13.63 -15.03 22.87
C GLU A 575 12.56 -16.02 22.38
N ASN A 576 11.31 -15.85 22.82
CA ASN A 576 10.18 -16.66 22.39
C ASN A 576 9.39 -16.03 21.23
N ILE A 577 9.91 -14.95 20.63
CA ILE A 577 9.28 -14.23 19.52
C ILE A 577 10.05 -14.49 18.22
N THR A 578 9.36 -15.00 17.21
CA THR A 578 9.88 -15.13 15.84
C THR A 578 9.00 -14.34 14.87
N ILE A 579 9.60 -13.48 14.05
CA ILE A 579 8.85 -12.71 13.05
C ILE A 579 9.51 -12.85 11.67
N VAL A 580 8.68 -13.16 10.68
CA VAL A 580 9.06 -13.15 9.26
C VAL A 580 8.30 -12.09 8.50
N SER A 581 8.84 -11.69 7.35
CA SER A 581 8.25 -10.75 6.42
C SER A 581 8.17 -11.37 5.03
N VAL A 582 6.97 -11.47 4.47
CA VAL A 582 6.75 -12.04 3.14
C VAL A 582 6.40 -10.92 2.17
N ILE A 583 7.27 -10.73 1.16
CA ILE A 583 7.05 -9.85 0.01
C ILE A 583 7.12 -10.73 -1.23
N ASP A 584 6.06 -10.72 -2.03
CA ASP A 584 5.92 -11.55 -3.23
C ASP A 584 4.95 -10.86 -4.21
N ARG A 585 4.47 -11.57 -5.24
CA ARG A 585 3.56 -11.10 -6.31
C ARG A 585 2.38 -10.28 -5.80
N PHE A 586 1.68 -10.78 -4.78
CA PHE A 586 0.56 -10.07 -4.17
C PHE A 586 1.02 -9.27 -2.96
N LEU A 587 0.36 -8.13 -2.77
CA LEU A 587 0.53 -7.26 -1.64
C LEU A 587 -0.19 -7.90 -0.44
N GLU A 588 0.56 -8.59 0.41
CA GLU A 588 0.07 -9.06 1.72
C GLU A 588 -0.71 -7.95 2.45
N HIS A 589 -2.00 -8.15 2.77
CA HIS A 589 -2.80 -7.09 3.41
C HIS A 589 -3.79 -7.58 4.48
N THR A 590 -3.96 -8.90 4.62
CA THR A 590 -4.75 -9.52 5.67
C THR A 590 -4.21 -9.21 7.07
N ARG A 591 -5.10 -8.99 8.04
CA ARG A 591 -4.77 -8.95 9.46
C ARG A 591 -5.49 -10.07 10.20
N LEU A 592 -4.73 -10.89 10.90
CA LEU A 592 -5.20 -12.06 11.63
C LEU A 592 -4.44 -12.16 12.95
N MET A 593 -5.17 -12.39 14.04
CA MET A 593 -4.58 -12.69 15.35
C MET A 593 -5.21 -13.98 15.88
N ILE A 594 -4.36 -14.85 16.42
CA ILE A 594 -4.77 -16.12 17.04
C ILE A 594 -4.12 -16.20 18.42
N PHE A 595 -4.92 -16.46 19.44
CA PHE A 595 -4.48 -16.65 20.82
C PHE A 595 -4.79 -18.09 21.25
N GLY A 596 -3.83 -18.78 21.86
CA GLY A 596 -3.93 -20.20 22.18
C GLY A 596 -4.99 -20.53 23.24
N ASN A 597 -5.19 -19.63 24.21
CA ASN A 597 -6.24 -19.65 25.24
C ASN A 597 -6.41 -21.02 25.91
N GLY A 598 -5.28 -21.65 26.27
CA GLY A 598 -5.27 -22.96 26.95
C GLY A 598 -5.87 -24.11 26.14
N GLY A 599 -5.95 -23.98 24.82
CA GLY A 599 -6.48 -24.99 23.88
C GLY A 599 -7.77 -24.56 23.16
N ASP A 600 -8.52 -23.59 23.70
CA ASP A 600 -9.71 -23.03 23.04
C ASP A 600 -9.35 -21.77 22.23
N GLU A 601 -8.71 -22.01 21.08
CA GLU A 601 -8.13 -20.94 20.26
C GLU A 601 -9.13 -19.83 19.89
N GLN A 602 -8.71 -18.59 20.12
CA GLN A 602 -9.47 -17.39 19.77
C GLN A 602 -8.90 -16.72 18.54
N PHE A 603 -9.73 -16.55 17.51
CA PHE A 603 -9.35 -16.01 16.21
C PHE A 603 -9.99 -14.65 15.98
N TYR A 604 -9.21 -13.69 15.49
CA TYR A 604 -9.65 -12.33 15.20
C TYR A 604 -9.14 -11.88 13.83
N LEU A 605 -9.99 -11.27 13.02
CA LEU A 605 -9.61 -10.64 11.76
C LEU A 605 -10.26 -9.27 11.61
N GLY A 606 -9.60 -8.33 10.94
CA GLY A 606 -10.11 -6.97 10.89
C GLY A 606 -9.26 -5.98 10.13
N SER A 607 -9.63 -4.70 10.25
CA SER A 607 -8.98 -3.62 9.51
C SER A 607 -7.77 -3.01 10.22
N ALA A 608 -7.60 -3.26 11.53
CA ALA A 608 -6.56 -2.65 12.37
C ALA A 608 -5.19 -3.35 12.28
N ASP A 609 -4.15 -2.58 11.97
CA ASP A 609 -2.77 -2.92 12.34
C ASP A 609 -2.51 -2.55 13.81
N TRP A 610 -1.37 -2.97 14.35
CA TRP A 610 -0.93 -2.57 15.69
C TRP A 610 -0.05 -1.31 15.60
N MET A 611 -0.69 -0.20 15.20
CA MET A 611 -0.12 1.15 15.26
C MET A 611 -1.04 2.03 16.11
N THR A 612 -0.48 3.04 16.79
CA THR A 612 -1.23 3.92 17.70
C THR A 612 -2.45 4.55 17.03
N ARG A 613 -2.31 5.06 15.80
CA ARG A 613 -3.46 5.58 15.04
C ARG A 613 -4.59 4.56 14.79
N ASN A 614 -4.28 3.29 14.56
CA ASN A 614 -5.29 2.26 14.31
C ASN A 614 -6.00 1.84 15.59
N LEU A 615 -5.29 1.86 16.72
CA LEU A 615 -5.83 1.46 18.00
C LEU A 615 -6.65 2.59 18.65
N ASP A 616 -6.21 3.85 18.54
CA ASP A 616 -6.73 4.94 19.36
C ASP A 616 -7.29 6.15 18.59
N ARG A 617 -7.10 6.23 17.26
CA ARG A 617 -7.45 7.46 16.50
C ARG A 617 -8.23 7.21 15.21
N ARG A 618 -8.62 5.97 14.95
CA ARG A 618 -9.42 5.57 13.79
C ARG A 618 -10.58 4.71 14.20
N VAL A 619 -11.60 4.72 13.36
CA VAL A 619 -12.70 3.75 13.47
C VAL A 619 -12.27 2.50 12.70
N GLU A 620 -11.76 1.52 13.43
CA GLU A 620 -11.39 0.19 12.94
C GLU A 620 -12.32 -0.86 13.55
N VAL A 621 -12.52 -1.97 12.84
CA VAL A 621 -13.29 -3.10 13.36
C VAL A 621 -12.50 -4.39 13.17
N THR A 622 -12.38 -5.14 14.25
CA THR A 622 -11.83 -6.48 14.28
C THR A 622 -12.88 -7.43 14.86
N ALA A 623 -13.23 -8.46 14.10
CA ALA A 623 -14.27 -9.41 14.45
C ALA A 623 -13.67 -10.74 14.93
N PRO A 624 -14.26 -11.37 15.97
CA PRO A 624 -13.96 -12.75 16.31
C PRO A 624 -14.49 -13.69 15.23
N VAL A 625 -13.82 -14.83 15.05
CA VAL A 625 -14.25 -15.88 14.13
C VAL A 625 -14.73 -17.08 14.94
N TYR A 626 -16.03 -17.39 14.85
CA TYR A 626 -16.63 -18.50 15.59
C TYR A 626 -16.68 -19.80 14.80
N ASP A 627 -16.82 -19.72 13.48
CA ASP A 627 -16.98 -20.91 12.64
C ASP A 627 -15.71 -21.79 12.66
N PRO A 628 -15.81 -23.07 13.09
CA PRO A 628 -14.65 -23.94 13.24
C PRO A 628 -13.96 -24.26 11.90
N ILE A 629 -14.70 -24.29 10.78
CA ILE A 629 -14.09 -24.51 9.46
C ILE A 629 -13.29 -23.28 9.05
N ILE A 630 -13.81 -22.07 9.31
CA ILE A 630 -13.08 -20.84 9.03
C ILE A 630 -11.84 -20.74 9.91
N LYS A 631 -11.92 -21.06 11.21
CA LYS A 631 -10.75 -21.13 12.12
C LYS A 631 -9.67 -22.05 11.55
N LYS A 632 -10.05 -23.26 11.10
CA LYS A 632 -9.14 -24.22 10.46
C LYS A 632 -8.48 -23.63 9.20
N VAL A 633 -9.25 -22.99 8.33
CA VAL A 633 -8.71 -22.32 7.11
C VAL A 633 -7.70 -21.24 7.47
N LEU A 634 -8.03 -20.38 8.42
CA LEU A 634 -7.17 -19.28 8.84
C LEU A 634 -5.85 -19.80 9.44
N LYS A 635 -5.91 -20.85 10.27
CA LYS A 635 -4.71 -21.44 10.87
C LYS A 635 -3.85 -22.15 9.83
N GLU A 636 -4.44 -22.98 8.97
CA GLU A 636 -3.70 -23.70 7.92
C GLU A 636 -3.01 -22.74 6.95
N THR A 637 -3.73 -21.73 6.47
CA THR A 637 -3.15 -20.71 5.56
C THR A 637 -2.12 -19.83 6.27
N PHE A 638 -2.31 -19.48 7.55
CA PHE A 638 -1.28 -18.80 8.33
C PHE A 638 0.01 -19.64 8.45
N MET A 639 -0.11 -20.94 8.75
CA MET A 639 1.04 -21.82 8.87
C MET A 639 1.79 -22.00 7.54
N ILE A 640 1.11 -21.91 6.39
CA ILE A 640 1.77 -21.85 5.07
C ILE A 640 2.69 -20.62 4.98
N TYR A 641 2.26 -19.45 5.46
CA TYR A 641 3.09 -18.25 5.50
C TYR A 641 4.27 -18.36 6.48
N VAL A 642 4.08 -19.02 7.62
CA VAL A 642 5.16 -19.26 8.59
C VAL A 642 6.23 -20.19 8.02
N LYS A 643 5.82 -21.20 7.23
CA LYS A 643 6.71 -22.18 6.62
C LYS A 643 7.34 -21.73 5.30
N ASP A 644 7.03 -20.52 4.83
CA ASP A 644 7.59 -20.01 3.58
C ASP A 644 9.12 -19.94 3.68
N ASN A 645 9.80 -20.59 2.73
CA ASN A 645 11.26 -20.66 2.65
C ASN A 645 11.77 -20.17 1.28
N VAL A 646 10.96 -19.36 0.58
CA VAL A 646 11.30 -18.79 -0.74
C VAL A 646 11.25 -17.27 -0.72
N LYS A 647 10.22 -16.71 -0.10
CA LYS A 647 9.89 -15.28 -0.08
C LYS A 647 9.83 -14.69 1.32
N ALA A 648 9.83 -15.52 2.37
CA ALA A 648 10.00 -15.04 3.73
C ALA A 648 11.41 -14.53 3.98
N ARG A 649 11.49 -13.35 4.62
CA ARG A 649 12.72 -12.80 5.20
C ARG A 649 12.58 -12.75 6.71
N ILE A 650 13.68 -13.00 7.41
CA ILE A 650 13.78 -12.84 8.86
C ILE A 650 13.74 -11.35 9.19
N ILE A 651 12.91 -10.97 10.17
CA ILE A 651 13.04 -9.67 10.82
C ILE A 651 13.98 -9.87 12.01
N ASP A 652 15.12 -9.18 12.00
CA ASP A 652 16.12 -9.23 13.08
C ASP A 652 16.46 -7.82 13.59
N LYS A 653 17.25 -7.73 14.66
CA LYS A 653 17.66 -6.46 15.28
C LYS A 653 18.32 -5.49 14.29
N ASN A 654 19.12 -6.01 13.36
CA ASN A 654 19.89 -5.23 12.41
C ASN A 654 19.15 -5.01 11.07
N GLN A 655 17.97 -5.61 10.91
CA GLN A 655 17.15 -5.54 9.70
C GLN A 655 17.90 -6.00 8.44
N TYR A 656 18.70 -7.07 8.54
CA TYR A 656 19.47 -7.57 7.38
C TYR A 656 18.61 -8.12 6.24
N ASN A 657 17.32 -8.42 6.50
CA ASN A 657 16.39 -8.98 5.54
C ASN A 657 16.90 -10.29 4.91
N LEU A 658 17.53 -11.15 5.71
CA LEU A 658 17.98 -12.47 5.26
C LEU A 658 16.78 -13.33 4.91
N TYR A 659 16.86 -14.04 3.77
CA TYR A 659 15.83 -15.02 3.42
C TYR A 659 15.82 -16.17 4.44
N VAL A 660 14.62 -16.66 4.76
CA VAL A 660 14.47 -17.91 5.50
C VAL A 660 14.96 -19.04 4.60
N SER A 661 15.92 -19.84 5.09
CA SER A 661 16.50 -20.96 4.37
C SER A 661 16.45 -22.21 5.24
N ASN A 662 15.67 -23.20 4.82
CA ASN A 662 15.62 -24.51 5.47
C ASN A 662 16.32 -25.54 4.56
N GLN A 663 17.60 -25.80 4.81
CA GLN A 663 18.34 -26.80 4.06
C GLN A 663 17.69 -28.18 4.24
N GLY A 664 17.28 -28.82 3.14
CA GLY A 664 16.71 -30.18 3.14
C GLY A 664 15.19 -30.28 3.23
N GLU A 665 14.46 -29.17 3.40
CA GLU A 665 12.99 -29.17 3.37
C GLU A 665 12.41 -28.92 1.97
N SER A 666 11.16 -29.33 1.77
CA SER A 666 10.41 -29.00 0.55
C SER A 666 10.28 -27.49 0.38
N ARG A 667 10.38 -27.02 -0.86
CA ARG A 667 10.21 -25.61 -1.21
C ARG A 667 8.76 -25.18 -1.01
N VAL A 668 8.53 -24.16 -0.18
CA VAL A 668 7.21 -23.61 0.15
C VAL A 668 7.19 -22.12 -0.22
N ARG A 669 6.35 -21.74 -1.19
CA ARG A 669 6.09 -20.33 -1.55
C ARG A 669 4.64 -20.00 -1.24
N ALA A 670 4.41 -19.24 -0.17
CA ALA A 670 3.13 -19.13 0.49
C ALA A 670 1.97 -18.74 -0.43
N GLN A 671 2.15 -17.75 -1.31
CA GLN A 671 1.06 -17.30 -2.18
C GLN A 671 0.62 -18.37 -3.19
N TYR A 672 1.52 -19.23 -3.63
CA TYR A 672 1.18 -20.32 -4.55
C TYR A 672 0.56 -21.49 -3.78
N GLU A 673 1.13 -21.83 -2.63
CA GLU A 673 0.60 -22.89 -1.75
C GLU A 673 -0.81 -22.55 -1.22
N VAL A 674 -1.08 -21.29 -0.89
CA VAL A 674 -2.44 -20.85 -0.50
C VAL A 674 -3.41 -20.95 -1.68
N TYR A 675 -2.97 -20.62 -2.89
CA TYR A 675 -3.80 -20.80 -4.09
C TYR A 675 -4.12 -22.28 -4.33
N ASP A 676 -3.11 -23.15 -4.27
CA ASP A 676 -3.26 -24.59 -4.45
C ASP A 676 -4.09 -25.22 -3.32
N TYR A 677 -3.96 -24.74 -2.09
CA TYR A 677 -4.82 -25.11 -0.97
C TYR A 677 -6.31 -24.87 -1.27
N PHE A 678 -6.68 -23.70 -1.78
CA PHE A 678 -8.06 -23.42 -2.17
C PHE A 678 -8.48 -24.22 -3.40
N LYS A 679 -7.58 -24.43 -4.36
CA LYS A 679 -7.84 -25.19 -5.59
C LYS A 679 -8.13 -26.67 -5.28
N ASN A 680 -7.35 -27.29 -4.39
CA ASN A 680 -7.51 -28.69 -4.01
C ASN A 680 -8.84 -28.92 -3.26
N ARG A 681 -9.24 -27.97 -2.39
CA ARG A 681 -10.54 -28.00 -1.70
C ARG A 681 -11.76 -27.89 -2.63
N LEU A 682 -11.59 -27.46 -3.88
CA LEU A 682 -12.64 -27.53 -4.90
C LEU A 682 -12.80 -28.96 -5.47
N GLY A 683 -11.74 -29.77 -5.47
CA GLY A 683 -11.72 -31.12 -6.03
C GLY A 683 -12.01 -32.24 -5.03
N GLU A 684 -11.88 -31.99 -3.72
CA GLU A 684 -12.20 -32.98 -2.68
C GLU A 684 -13.72 -33.10 -2.46
N GLU A 685 -14.32 -34.25 -2.78
CA GLU A 685 -15.62 -34.63 -2.21
C GLU A 685 -15.44 -34.90 -0.71
N VAL A 686 -15.45 -33.87 0.12
CA VAL A 686 -15.57 -34.06 1.58
C VAL A 686 -16.92 -34.76 1.83
N PRO A 687 -16.95 -35.98 2.39
CA PRO A 687 -18.19 -36.67 2.70
C PRO A 687 -18.98 -35.87 3.74
N ASP A 688 -20.27 -35.65 3.52
CA ASP A 688 -21.20 -34.96 4.45
C ASP A 688 -21.38 -35.68 5.81
N LYS A 689 -20.55 -36.70 6.15
CA LYS A 689 -20.76 -37.60 7.29
C LYS A 689 -19.82 -37.43 8.49
N GLU A 690 -18.80 -36.58 8.45
CA GLU A 690 -17.90 -36.38 9.61
C GLU A 690 -18.31 -35.25 10.57
N PHE A 691 -19.56 -34.76 10.50
CA PHE A 691 -20.06 -33.68 11.37
C PHE A 691 -21.04 -34.15 12.46
N ALA A 692 -21.10 -35.44 12.77
CA ALA A 692 -22.00 -35.95 13.81
C ALA A 692 -21.36 -36.15 15.19
N GLU A 693 -20.03 -36.19 15.34
CA GLU A 693 -19.39 -36.40 16.64
C GLU A 693 -18.05 -35.67 16.76
N ILE A 694 -18.07 -34.39 17.16
CA ILE A 694 -17.04 -33.72 17.99
C ILE A 694 -17.74 -32.71 18.89
#